data_AF-A0A9W5UZ70-F1
#
_entry.id   AF-A0A9W5UZ70-F1
#
_cell.length_a   1.000
_cell.length_b   1.000
_cell.length_c   1.000
_cell.angle_alpha   90.00
_cell.angle_beta   90.00
_cell.angle_gamma   90.00
#
_symmetry.space_group_name_H-M   'P 1'
#
loop_
_entity.id
_entity.type
_entity.pdbx_description
1 polymer ?
#
loop_
_entity_poly.entity_id
_entity_poly.type
_entity_poly.pdbx_seq_one_letter_code
_entity_poly.pdbx_strand_id
1 'polypeptide(L)'
;MKNKKKYMKPLAVGLLASNILAFGSQTVAFAATDKAPTKEQEQKELKTQNTVLASVASDTSELQKMIEDAITNKDTKITPELVKKLKDKGFDYISIVKAVTSGVIKKIPAVGSYLSPVVDFAFPKKHYVTKEELWGEIQDKVSNLIDQKLTEKQINSLVAELEGVQNLLKDYQVDVGLVNGIKPTVEFAVQPQDTNKENLRKTIGELDKILDERVPTFAVQGFEAVSIPYYVQIANVHLFLLKDAVTHAEEWGFTEDEKTKYLSKLQQKIKEYSNNVYTYFTNGVEAAKKQAGNPTNEALWNKVNGYVRTMTSYGLDFAALWPTFDPSRYNQPTNLQQTREVYSDMMGQMILSKSESYDTMLSKIFNSGYTGYPGELKQITVSQWDRIDGIKQVFNWNGDNGLYSYNDQWGSLKGDASETQINITPNNPAIGTTSHQDNQYLNMSSITHKKDNKKEILKTHHDQGNEQTGIASANQKLSRIKVHDKRADLGTVGGFVNAYIPEEIHPENYVDTQAIVGIPAEKYSSRKGPTIVMEYMTGSNAVVSSNQGDRISYNIENLVNQKYKIRLRVATNSEANVGVVVNGTSQQVNIKNTEASATDNTGIKGKNGTYMVIDGPEVNLKPGKNNITIENTGGKKVVLDRIEFVPEKGNPGWAADKKHYYKQDGSMATSWQQIDGKWYFFKSEQDKDGYDDLEVGEMATGWRKMNNGKSYYFNKDGVMQTGWLDLDGKSYHLQSDGIMKTGCLDGRIGGKKVILQFDENGALISLKYTMSDNFQTVTDPEKLEDARFTVDVE
;
A
#
# COMPACT_ATOMS: atom_id res chain seq x y z
N MET A 1 -44.99 -42.56 -17.83
CA MET A 1 -45.69 -42.42 -19.14
C MET A 1 -44.69 -41.90 -20.19
N LYS A 2 -45.07 -41.91 -21.48
CA LYS A 2 -44.30 -41.48 -22.67
C LYS A 2 -43.51 -40.17 -22.45
N ASN A 3 -42.18 -40.15 -22.64
CA ASN A 3 -41.43 -39.78 -23.86
C ASN A 3 -41.49 -38.28 -24.23
N LYS A 4 -40.40 -37.63 -24.67
CA LYS A 4 -39.25 -38.17 -25.46
C LYS A 4 -37.85 -37.76 -24.93
N LYS A 5 -36.89 -38.67 -25.03
CA LYS A 5 -35.43 -38.40 -25.15
C LYS A 5 -35.04 -38.16 -26.61
N LYS A 6 -33.84 -37.59 -26.84
CA LYS A 6 -32.81 -37.86 -27.90
C LYS A 6 -31.86 -36.64 -27.94
N TYR A 7 -30.53 -36.68 -28.07
CA TYR A 7 -29.47 -37.70 -28.27
C TYR A 7 -28.17 -37.10 -27.61
N MET A 8 -27.07 -37.75 -27.19
CA MET A 8 -26.45 -39.10 -27.23
C MET A 8 -26.07 -39.67 -28.61
N LYS A 9 -24.81 -40.02 -28.92
CA LYS A 9 -23.60 -40.27 -28.08
C LYS A 9 -22.28 -40.05 -28.92
N PRO A 10 -21.04 -40.28 -28.41
CA PRO A 10 -19.77 -39.82 -29.02
C PRO A 10 -19.01 -40.90 -29.82
N LEU A 11 -17.88 -40.51 -30.45
CA LEU A 11 -16.64 -41.25 -30.81
C LEU A 11 -15.69 -40.22 -31.53
N ALA A 12 -14.35 -40.33 -31.67
CA ALA A 12 -13.31 -41.14 -31.01
C ALA A 12 -11.87 -40.65 -31.36
N VAL A 13 -10.90 -40.93 -30.47
CA VAL A 13 -9.46 -41.27 -30.72
C VAL A 13 -8.47 -40.21 -31.28
N GLY A 14 -7.27 -40.19 -30.68
CA GLY A 14 -6.10 -39.38 -31.04
C GLY A 14 -5.31 -38.90 -29.80
N LEU A 15 -4.63 -39.76 -29.03
CA LEU A 15 -3.18 -40.10 -29.14
C LEU A 15 -2.26 -38.87 -29.03
N LEU A 16 -1.23 -38.74 -28.17
CA LEU A 16 -0.51 -39.56 -27.14
C LEU A 16 0.20 -38.55 -26.16
N ALA A 17 0.77 -38.86 -24.99
CA ALA A 17 0.66 -39.93 -23.99
C ALA A 17 1.53 -39.62 -22.73
N SER A 18 1.32 -40.35 -21.62
CA SER A 18 2.30 -40.74 -20.55
C SER A 18 3.11 -39.68 -19.77
N ASN A 19 3.49 -39.82 -18.48
CA ASN A 19 3.16 -40.68 -17.31
C ASN A 19 3.51 -39.82 -16.06
N ILE A 20 2.98 -39.94 -14.83
CA ILE A 20 2.49 -41.04 -13.97
C ILE A 20 3.59 -41.80 -13.18
N LEU A 21 3.55 -41.60 -11.84
CA LEU A 21 4.03 -42.41 -10.70
C LEU A 21 5.53 -42.49 -10.28
N ALA A 22 5.79 -41.86 -9.11
CA ALA A 22 6.24 -42.48 -7.85
C ALA A 22 7.75 -42.69 -7.53
N PHE A 23 7.99 -42.80 -6.21
CA PHE A 23 9.25 -43.04 -5.48
C PHE A 23 10.28 -41.89 -5.54
N GLY A 24 11.04 -41.61 -4.47
CA GLY A 24 11.00 -42.18 -3.12
C GLY A 24 11.96 -41.45 -2.16
N SER A 25 11.85 -41.72 -0.86
CA SER A 25 12.70 -41.08 0.17
C SER A 25 14.05 -41.80 0.31
N GLN A 26 15.15 -41.17 -0.14
CA GLN A 26 16.50 -41.43 0.40
C GLN A 26 17.34 -40.15 0.44
N THR A 27 18.30 -40.13 1.36
CA THR A 27 19.23 -39.04 1.62
C THR A 27 20.35 -38.96 0.58
N VAL A 28 20.70 -37.75 0.15
CA VAL A 28 22.02 -37.43 -0.43
C VAL A 28 22.60 -36.26 0.36
N ALA A 29 23.89 -36.34 0.70
CA ALA A 29 24.53 -35.36 1.58
C ALA A 29 24.82 -34.02 0.88
N PHE A 30 24.73 -32.92 1.62
CA PHE A 30 25.24 -31.62 1.19
C PHE A 30 26.77 -31.65 1.17
N ALA A 31 27.36 -31.75 -0.02
CA ALA A 31 28.73 -31.29 -0.26
C ALA A 31 28.67 -29.77 -0.51
N ALA A 32 29.09 -28.97 0.46
CA ALA A 32 29.14 -27.52 0.31
C ALA A 32 30.31 -27.09 -0.60
N THR A 33 30.02 -26.29 -1.62
CA THR A 33 31.00 -25.49 -2.34
C THR A 33 30.41 -24.11 -2.60
N ASP A 34 30.86 -23.11 -1.87
CA ASP A 34 30.33 -21.75 -1.96
C ASP A 34 30.59 -21.11 -3.33
N LYS A 35 29.52 -20.63 -3.96
CA LYS A 35 29.58 -19.51 -4.91
C LYS A 35 28.43 -18.57 -4.61
N ALA A 36 28.75 -17.29 -4.43
CA ALA A 36 27.74 -16.24 -4.35
C ALA A 36 26.90 -16.21 -5.64
N PRO A 37 25.60 -15.87 -5.57
CA PRO A 37 24.76 -15.76 -6.75
C PRO A 37 25.32 -14.70 -7.71
N THR A 38 25.14 -14.93 -9.01
CA THR A 38 25.48 -13.96 -10.04
C THR A 38 24.44 -12.83 -10.09
N LYS A 39 24.82 -11.64 -10.56
CA LYS A 39 23.91 -10.48 -10.68
C LYS A 39 22.66 -10.77 -11.50
N GLU A 40 22.74 -11.72 -12.43
CA GLU A 40 21.63 -12.17 -13.27
C GLU A 40 20.62 -13.01 -12.48
N GLN A 41 21.06 -13.71 -11.43
CA GLN A 41 20.18 -14.39 -10.47
C GLN A 41 19.54 -13.38 -9.50
N GLU A 42 20.30 -12.39 -9.00
CA GLU A 42 19.75 -11.30 -8.17
C GLU A 42 18.63 -10.54 -8.93
N GLN A 43 18.84 -10.24 -10.22
CA GLN A 43 17.81 -9.62 -11.07
C GLN A 43 16.61 -10.53 -11.36
N LYS A 44 16.81 -11.86 -11.40
CA LYS A 44 15.71 -12.83 -11.53
C LYS A 44 14.89 -12.95 -10.25
N GLU A 45 15.54 -12.92 -9.09
CA GLU A 45 14.87 -12.84 -7.80
C GLU A 45 14.11 -11.52 -7.66
N LEU A 46 14.67 -10.38 -8.09
CA LEU A 46 13.98 -9.08 -8.13
C LEU A 46 12.75 -9.06 -9.06
N LYS A 47 12.83 -9.58 -10.31
CA LYS A 47 11.63 -9.74 -11.17
C LYS A 47 10.62 -10.70 -10.51
N THR A 48 11.08 -11.70 -9.76
CA THR A 48 10.19 -12.59 -8.99
C THR A 48 9.58 -11.88 -7.78
N GLN A 49 10.30 -11.01 -7.05
CA GLN A 49 9.78 -10.24 -5.91
C GLN A 49 8.75 -9.18 -6.33
N ASN A 50 8.96 -8.48 -7.45
CA ASN A 50 7.92 -7.63 -8.03
C ASN A 50 6.69 -8.46 -8.45
N THR A 51 6.89 -9.71 -8.86
CA THR A 51 5.80 -10.66 -9.08
C THR A 51 5.18 -11.16 -7.76
N VAL A 52 5.92 -11.27 -6.65
CA VAL A 52 5.37 -11.57 -5.30
C VAL A 52 4.45 -10.43 -4.85
N LEU A 53 4.91 -9.17 -4.91
CA LEU A 53 4.09 -8.00 -4.61
C LEU A 53 2.81 -7.91 -5.46
N ALA A 54 2.85 -8.41 -6.70
CA ALA A 54 1.68 -8.53 -7.57
C ALA A 54 0.86 -9.83 -7.41
N SER A 55 1.37 -10.88 -6.73
CA SER A 55 0.77 -12.22 -6.68
C SER A 55 0.23 -12.65 -5.30
N VAL A 56 0.26 -11.76 -4.30
CA VAL A 56 -0.69 -11.80 -3.16
C VAL A 56 -2.14 -11.57 -3.64
N ALA A 57 -2.32 -11.22 -4.92
CA ALA A 57 -3.57 -11.24 -5.65
C ALA A 57 -4.36 -12.56 -5.53
N SER A 58 -5.36 -12.55 -4.67
CA SER A 58 -6.55 -13.43 -4.79
C SER A 58 -7.85 -12.68 -4.47
N ASP A 59 -7.84 -11.81 -3.46
CA ASP A 59 -9.01 -10.98 -3.10
C ASP A 59 -8.74 -9.47 -3.12
N THR A 60 -7.60 -9.02 -2.57
CA THR A 60 -7.25 -7.58 -2.48
C THR A 60 -7.08 -6.93 -3.85
N SER A 61 -6.57 -7.64 -4.85
CA SER A 61 -6.33 -7.11 -6.20
C SER A 61 -7.61 -6.76 -6.98
N GLU A 62 -8.72 -7.49 -6.78
CA GLU A 62 -10.00 -7.12 -7.40
C GLU A 62 -10.53 -5.81 -6.82
N LEU A 63 -10.54 -5.73 -5.48
CA LEU A 63 -10.97 -4.55 -4.73
C LEU A 63 -10.09 -3.34 -5.04
N GLN A 64 -8.77 -3.52 -5.12
CA GLN A 64 -7.83 -2.47 -5.52
C GLN A 64 -8.14 -1.95 -6.93
N LYS A 65 -8.28 -2.84 -7.93
CA LYS A 65 -8.63 -2.42 -9.30
C LYS A 65 -9.96 -1.64 -9.35
N MET A 66 -10.97 -2.08 -8.61
CA MET A 66 -12.26 -1.38 -8.49
C MET A 66 -12.10 0.03 -7.91
N ILE A 67 -11.23 0.20 -6.92
CA ILE A 67 -10.91 1.51 -6.33
C ILE A 67 -10.15 2.39 -7.33
N GLU A 68 -9.25 1.82 -8.15
CA GLU A 68 -8.52 2.54 -9.19
C GLU A 68 -9.43 3.02 -10.35
N ASP A 69 -10.37 2.18 -10.80
CA ASP A 69 -11.38 2.59 -11.77
C ASP A 69 -12.31 3.67 -11.20
N ALA A 70 -12.61 3.66 -9.89
CA ALA A 70 -13.45 4.67 -9.23
C ALA A 70 -12.74 6.02 -9.02
N ILE A 71 -11.46 6.00 -8.61
CA ILE A 71 -10.64 7.22 -8.46
C ILE A 71 -10.45 7.94 -9.80
N THR A 72 -10.46 7.22 -10.92
CA THR A 72 -10.26 7.81 -12.26
C THR A 72 -11.52 8.41 -12.90
N ASN A 73 -12.61 8.57 -12.14
CA ASN A 73 -13.87 9.22 -12.57
C ASN A 73 -14.47 8.65 -13.87
N LYS A 74 -14.20 7.38 -14.18
CA LYS A 74 -15.01 6.58 -15.10
C LYS A 74 -16.37 6.30 -14.44
N ASP A 75 -17.40 5.95 -15.21
CA ASP A 75 -18.77 5.71 -14.71
C ASP A 75 -18.90 4.41 -13.88
N THR A 76 -18.20 4.37 -12.74
CA THR A 76 -18.15 3.26 -11.79
C THR A 76 -19.35 3.28 -10.87
N LYS A 77 -20.47 2.80 -11.40
CA LYS A 77 -21.63 2.44 -10.58
C LYS A 77 -21.22 1.34 -9.61
N ILE A 78 -21.15 1.66 -8.32
CA ILE A 78 -21.11 0.66 -7.25
C ILE A 78 -22.47 -0.05 -7.29
N THR A 79 -22.49 -1.26 -7.84
CA THR A 79 -23.73 -2.02 -8.04
C THR A 79 -24.02 -2.92 -6.83
N PRO A 80 -25.28 -3.34 -6.60
CA PRO A 80 -25.59 -4.25 -5.50
C PRO A 80 -24.96 -5.64 -5.73
N GLU A 81 -24.73 -6.06 -6.98
CA GLU A 81 -23.97 -7.29 -7.29
C GLU A 81 -22.50 -7.18 -6.87
N LEU A 82 -21.91 -5.97 -6.94
CA LEU A 82 -20.54 -5.71 -6.52
C LEU A 82 -20.39 -5.77 -5.00
N VAL A 83 -21.27 -5.08 -4.26
CA VAL A 83 -21.33 -5.14 -2.79
C VAL A 83 -21.61 -6.58 -2.34
N LYS A 84 -22.56 -7.25 -2.99
CA LYS A 84 -22.85 -8.67 -2.71
C LYS A 84 -21.65 -9.56 -2.96
N LYS A 85 -20.93 -9.43 -4.08
CA LYS A 85 -19.72 -10.24 -4.36
C LYS A 85 -18.66 -10.08 -3.26
N LEU A 86 -18.51 -8.88 -2.69
CA LEU A 86 -17.58 -8.63 -1.58
C LEU A 86 -18.09 -9.25 -0.26
N LYS A 87 -19.39 -9.17 0.04
CA LYS A 87 -20.00 -9.85 1.20
C LYS A 87 -19.95 -11.38 1.07
N ASP A 88 -20.19 -11.94 -0.11
CA ASP A 88 -20.04 -13.36 -0.44
C ASP A 88 -18.58 -13.84 -0.29
N LYS A 89 -17.60 -12.92 -0.39
CA LYS A 89 -16.16 -13.13 -0.07
C LYS A 89 -15.80 -12.84 1.40
N GLY A 90 -16.77 -12.55 2.26
CA GLY A 90 -16.56 -12.32 3.70
C GLY A 90 -16.04 -10.92 4.09
N PHE A 91 -16.05 -9.94 3.17
CA PHE A 91 -15.78 -8.55 3.52
C PHE A 91 -17.03 -7.91 4.17
N ASP A 92 -16.89 -7.39 5.39
CA ASP A 92 -17.88 -6.48 5.96
C ASP A 92 -17.79 -5.08 5.34
N TYR A 93 -18.85 -4.29 5.49
CA TYR A 93 -18.99 -3.05 4.74
C TYR A 93 -17.88 -2.03 5.03
N ILE A 94 -17.51 -1.88 6.31
CA ILE A 94 -16.52 -0.88 6.72
C ILE A 94 -15.09 -1.30 6.33
N SER A 95 -14.82 -2.60 6.18
CA SER A 95 -13.56 -3.08 5.58
C SER A 95 -13.41 -2.63 4.12
N ILE A 96 -14.52 -2.53 3.37
CA ILE A 96 -14.54 -1.97 2.00
C ILE A 96 -14.25 -0.47 2.04
N VAL A 97 -14.93 0.28 2.93
CA VAL A 97 -14.70 1.73 3.09
C VAL A 97 -13.26 2.05 3.50
N LYS A 98 -12.64 1.25 4.39
CA LYS A 98 -11.22 1.36 4.74
C LYS A 98 -10.32 1.18 3.52
N ALA A 99 -10.57 0.14 2.71
CA ALA A 99 -9.79 -0.11 1.51
C ALA A 99 -9.86 1.06 0.52
N VAL A 100 -11.04 1.63 0.31
CA VAL A 100 -11.26 2.82 -0.54
C VAL A 100 -10.47 4.01 -0.01
N THR A 101 -10.61 4.34 1.29
CA THR A 101 -9.83 5.43 1.93
C THR A 101 -8.32 5.25 1.73
N SER A 102 -7.78 4.05 1.98
CA SER A 102 -6.37 3.75 1.75
C SER A 102 -5.96 3.84 0.28
N GLY A 103 -6.82 3.42 -0.66
CA GLY A 103 -6.54 3.47 -2.10
C GLY A 103 -6.51 4.89 -2.65
N VAL A 104 -7.40 5.77 -2.18
CA VAL A 104 -7.42 7.20 -2.52
C VAL A 104 -6.11 7.88 -2.11
N ILE A 105 -5.62 7.60 -0.90
CA ILE A 105 -4.34 8.12 -0.38
C ILE A 105 -3.13 7.61 -1.20
N LYS A 106 -3.24 6.42 -1.79
CA LYS A 106 -2.23 5.84 -2.70
C LYS A 106 -2.28 6.38 -4.14
N LYS A 107 -3.14 7.37 -4.45
CA LYS A 107 -3.26 7.99 -5.79
C LYS A 107 -3.10 9.52 -5.81
N ILE A 108 -2.70 10.14 -4.70
CA ILE A 108 -2.36 11.58 -4.65
C ILE A 108 -1.10 11.85 -5.51
N PRO A 109 -1.02 12.89 -6.36
CA PRO A 109 -2.10 13.76 -6.79
C PRO A 109 -3.01 13.06 -7.82
N ALA A 110 -4.31 13.09 -7.59
CA ALA A 110 -5.33 12.64 -8.54
C ALA A 110 -5.88 13.83 -9.34
N VAL A 111 -6.50 13.54 -10.49
CA VAL A 111 -7.23 14.54 -11.28
C VAL A 111 -8.69 14.54 -10.83
N GLY A 112 -9.04 15.52 -10.00
CA GLY A 112 -10.37 15.63 -9.36
C GLY A 112 -10.41 15.14 -7.91
N SER A 113 -11.61 15.20 -7.32
CA SER A 113 -11.87 15.03 -5.89
C SER A 113 -11.47 13.68 -5.30
N TYR A 114 -10.72 13.71 -4.19
CA TYR A 114 -10.45 12.57 -3.29
C TYR A 114 -11.70 12.17 -2.49
N LEU A 115 -12.58 13.12 -2.16
CA LEU A 115 -13.82 12.87 -1.43
C LEU A 115 -14.83 12.05 -2.25
N SER A 116 -14.98 12.33 -3.55
CA SER A 116 -16.09 11.80 -4.36
C SER A 116 -16.18 10.26 -4.41
N PRO A 117 -15.07 9.50 -4.58
CA PRO A 117 -15.09 8.05 -4.44
C PRO A 117 -15.46 7.59 -3.01
N VAL A 118 -14.98 8.28 -1.98
CA VAL A 118 -15.27 7.96 -0.58
C VAL A 118 -16.76 8.18 -0.27
N VAL A 119 -17.40 9.18 -0.87
CA VAL A 119 -18.85 9.43 -0.75
C VAL A 119 -19.67 8.29 -1.33
N ASP A 120 -19.37 7.84 -2.55
CA ASP A 120 -20.15 6.77 -3.19
C ASP A 120 -20.02 5.44 -2.41
N PHE A 121 -18.86 5.15 -1.82
CA PHE A 121 -18.66 3.96 -0.97
C PHE A 121 -19.17 4.12 0.48
N ALA A 122 -19.12 5.30 1.09
CA ALA A 122 -19.64 5.52 2.45
C ALA A 122 -21.17 5.71 2.49
N PHE A 123 -21.74 6.28 1.44
CA PHE A 123 -23.17 6.57 1.31
C PHE A 123 -23.71 6.07 -0.03
N PRO A 124 -23.86 4.73 -0.19
CA PRO A 124 -24.45 4.13 -1.38
C PRO A 124 -25.85 4.69 -1.67
N LYS A 125 -26.15 4.83 -2.97
CA LYS A 125 -27.43 5.39 -3.44
C LYS A 125 -28.60 4.49 -3.00
N LYS A 126 -29.75 5.11 -2.71
CA LYS A 126 -30.91 4.60 -1.93
C LYS A 126 -31.60 3.29 -2.38
N HIS A 127 -31.01 2.54 -3.31
CA HIS A 127 -31.50 1.27 -3.85
C HIS A 127 -30.44 0.15 -3.90
N TYR A 128 -29.20 0.39 -3.43
CA TYR A 128 -28.08 -0.57 -3.58
C TYR A 128 -27.59 -1.21 -2.27
N VAL A 129 -27.81 -0.55 -1.13
CA VAL A 129 -27.56 -1.07 0.23
C VAL A 129 -28.63 -0.45 1.12
N THR A 130 -29.25 -1.23 2.01
CA THR A 130 -30.25 -0.65 2.93
C THR A 130 -29.59 0.07 4.11
N LYS A 131 -30.39 0.86 4.82
CA LYS A 131 -30.02 1.53 6.08
C LYS A 131 -29.53 0.54 7.12
N GLU A 132 -30.19 -0.61 7.18
CA GLU A 132 -29.92 -1.73 8.07
C GLU A 132 -28.65 -2.48 7.64
N GLU A 133 -28.42 -2.66 6.34
CA GLU A 133 -27.19 -3.31 5.84
C GLU A 133 -25.92 -2.46 6.00
N LEU A 134 -26.04 -1.12 6.02
CA LEU A 134 -24.92 -0.19 6.12
C LEU A 134 -24.54 0.09 7.59
N TRP A 135 -25.54 0.34 8.45
CA TRP A 135 -25.31 0.76 9.84
C TRP A 135 -25.67 -0.31 10.86
N GLY A 136 -26.50 -1.30 10.50
CA GLY A 136 -26.77 -2.48 11.32
C GLY A 136 -25.55 -3.38 11.51
N GLU A 137 -24.68 -3.51 10.49
CA GLU A 137 -23.40 -4.23 10.64
C GLU A 137 -22.51 -3.60 11.72
N ILE A 138 -22.52 -2.26 11.86
CA ILE A 138 -21.84 -1.59 12.98
C ILE A 138 -22.60 -1.85 14.27
N GLN A 139 -23.91 -1.62 14.29
CA GLN A 139 -24.77 -1.79 15.45
C GLN A 139 -24.60 -3.17 16.10
N ASP A 140 -24.66 -4.25 15.33
CA ASP A 140 -24.56 -5.62 15.85
C ASP A 140 -23.16 -5.91 16.41
N LYS A 141 -22.12 -5.39 15.76
CA LYS A 141 -20.73 -5.51 16.22
C LYS A 141 -20.46 -4.70 17.49
N VAL A 142 -21.13 -3.56 17.72
CA VAL A 142 -20.89 -2.71 18.92
C VAL A 142 -21.87 -2.88 20.08
N SER A 143 -23.13 -3.27 19.82
CA SER A 143 -24.24 -3.21 20.80
C SER A 143 -24.06 -4.04 22.08
N ASN A 144 -23.11 -5.00 22.08
CA ASN A 144 -22.90 -5.95 23.18
C ASN A 144 -21.49 -5.88 23.79
N LEU A 145 -20.56 -5.14 23.16
CA LEU A 145 -19.15 -5.05 23.59
C LEU A 145 -19.02 -4.44 24.99
N ILE A 146 -19.80 -3.39 25.22
CA ILE A 146 -19.98 -2.70 26.49
C ILE A 146 -21.46 -2.44 26.70
N ASP A 147 -21.88 -2.27 27.94
CA ASP A 147 -23.29 -2.18 28.34
C ASP A 147 -23.84 -0.76 28.11
N GLN A 148 -23.51 -0.21 26.94
CA GLN A 148 -23.90 1.09 26.41
C GLN A 148 -24.48 0.86 25.01
N LYS A 149 -25.72 0.36 24.92
CA LYS A 149 -26.39 0.17 23.64
C LYS A 149 -27.09 1.46 23.21
N LEU A 150 -26.72 2.00 22.04
CA LEU A 150 -27.49 3.06 21.40
C LEU A 150 -28.94 2.60 21.19
N THR A 151 -29.90 3.41 21.62
CA THR A 151 -31.32 3.12 21.37
C THR A 151 -31.63 3.21 19.88
N GLU A 152 -32.66 2.48 19.44
CA GLU A 152 -33.17 2.55 18.07
C GLU A 152 -33.51 3.99 17.65
N LYS A 153 -33.97 4.83 18.60
CA LYS A 153 -34.21 6.26 18.38
C LYS A 153 -32.92 7.04 18.10
N GLN A 154 -31.83 6.80 18.85
CA GLN A 154 -30.54 7.45 18.61
C GLN A 154 -29.97 7.02 17.24
N ILE A 155 -30.02 5.72 16.92
CA ILE A 155 -29.56 5.19 15.63
C ILE A 155 -30.39 5.78 14.47
N ASN A 156 -31.70 5.91 14.64
CA ASN A 156 -32.56 6.58 13.66
C ASN A 156 -32.25 8.08 13.50
N SER A 157 -31.84 8.79 14.57
CA SER A 157 -31.35 10.18 14.48
C SER A 157 -30.07 10.25 13.66
N LEU A 158 -29.06 9.45 14.04
CA LEU A 158 -27.78 9.39 13.33
C LEU A 158 -28.00 9.14 11.83
N VAL A 159 -28.83 8.16 11.44
CA VAL A 159 -29.07 7.91 10.01
C VAL A 159 -29.87 9.03 9.33
N ALA A 160 -30.79 9.71 10.01
CA ALA A 160 -31.44 10.89 9.43
C ALA A 160 -30.45 12.05 9.22
N GLU A 161 -29.51 12.25 10.15
CA GLU A 161 -28.42 13.22 10.02
C GLU A 161 -27.46 12.85 8.86
N LEU A 162 -27.21 11.56 8.65
CA LEU A 162 -26.43 11.00 7.52
C LEU A 162 -27.13 11.18 6.17
N GLU A 163 -28.41 10.84 6.05
CA GLU A 163 -29.19 11.10 4.83
C GLU A 163 -29.17 12.61 4.49
N GLY A 164 -29.25 13.46 5.51
CA GLY A 164 -29.08 14.91 5.36
C GLY A 164 -27.69 15.35 4.91
N VAL A 165 -26.62 14.57 5.17
CA VAL A 165 -25.27 14.85 4.65
C VAL A 165 -25.12 14.29 3.23
N GLN A 166 -25.59 13.06 2.97
CA GLN A 166 -25.55 12.40 1.67
C GLN A 166 -26.19 13.24 0.56
N ASN A 167 -27.32 13.90 0.84
CA ASN A 167 -27.98 14.77 -0.13
C ASN A 167 -27.10 15.96 -0.52
N LEU A 168 -26.44 16.63 0.44
CA LEU A 168 -25.57 17.78 0.17
C LEU A 168 -24.27 17.39 -0.56
N LEU A 169 -23.70 16.22 -0.23
CA LEU A 169 -22.53 15.67 -0.90
C LEU A 169 -22.81 15.32 -2.38
N LYS A 170 -24.07 15.09 -2.74
CA LYS A 170 -24.49 14.81 -4.12
C LYS A 170 -24.40 16.05 -5.00
N ASP A 171 -24.74 17.22 -4.47
CA ASP A 171 -24.62 18.48 -5.19
C ASP A 171 -23.14 18.85 -5.38
N TYR A 172 -22.30 18.59 -4.36
CA TYR A 172 -20.84 18.66 -4.47
C TYR A 172 -20.27 17.74 -5.56
N GLN A 173 -20.71 16.48 -5.65
CA GLN A 173 -20.30 15.57 -6.74
C GLN A 173 -20.64 16.13 -8.14
N VAL A 174 -21.76 16.86 -8.28
CA VAL A 174 -22.16 17.51 -9.54
C VAL A 174 -21.27 18.73 -9.83
N ASP A 175 -21.06 19.63 -8.87
CA ASP A 175 -20.22 20.82 -9.03
C ASP A 175 -18.77 20.46 -9.37
N VAL A 176 -18.19 19.46 -8.70
CA VAL A 176 -16.86 18.91 -9.03
C VAL A 176 -16.84 18.38 -10.46
N GLY A 177 -17.88 17.64 -10.87
CA GLY A 177 -18.01 17.14 -12.24
C GLY A 177 -18.02 18.27 -13.29
N LEU A 178 -18.79 19.33 -13.05
CA LEU A 178 -18.89 20.49 -13.95
C LEU A 178 -17.56 21.26 -14.07
N VAL A 179 -16.87 21.49 -12.96
CA VAL A 179 -15.54 22.14 -12.95
C VAL A 179 -14.48 21.28 -13.64
N ASN A 180 -14.55 19.96 -13.50
CA ASN A 180 -13.67 19.00 -14.18
C ASN A 180 -14.11 18.68 -15.63
N GLY A 181 -15.10 19.40 -16.18
CA GLY A 181 -15.50 19.32 -17.59
C GLY A 181 -16.43 18.16 -17.96
N ILE A 182 -16.97 17.42 -16.98
CA ILE A 182 -18.00 16.40 -17.22
C ILE A 182 -19.29 17.10 -17.65
N LYS A 183 -19.79 16.76 -18.84
CA LYS A 183 -21.04 17.31 -19.37
C LYS A 183 -22.24 16.69 -18.64
N PRO A 184 -23.23 17.49 -18.18
CA PRO A 184 -24.43 16.95 -17.54
C PRO A 184 -25.26 16.11 -18.54
N THR A 185 -25.93 15.08 -18.03
CA THR A 185 -26.81 14.18 -18.82
C THR A 185 -28.15 14.80 -19.22
N VAL A 186 -28.35 16.10 -18.96
CA VAL A 186 -29.56 16.85 -19.34
C VAL A 186 -29.12 18.19 -19.93
N GLU A 187 -29.74 18.58 -21.05
CA GLU A 187 -29.24 19.64 -21.96
C GLU A 187 -29.45 21.09 -21.47
N PHE A 188 -29.64 21.28 -20.16
CA PHE A 188 -29.94 22.59 -19.57
C PHE A 188 -28.68 23.40 -19.27
N ALA A 189 -28.37 24.33 -20.17
CA ALA A 189 -27.49 25.50 -19.98
C ALA A 189 -26.12 25.21 -19.32
N VAL A 190 -25.12 24.88 -20.16
CA VAL A 190 -23.70 24.92 -19.78
C VAL A 190 -23.35 26.35 -19.32
N GLN A 191 -23.12 26.52 -18.02
CA GLN A 191 -22.70 27.78 -17.43
C GLN A 191 -21.22 28.08 -17.75
N PRO A 192 -20.78 29.35 -17.69
CA PRO A 192 -19.37 29.71 -17.77
C PRO A 192 -18.54 28.97 -16.71
N GLN A 193 -17.29 28.61 -17.05
CA GLN A 193 -16.43 27.84 -16.15
C GLN A 193 -16.19 28.55 -14.80
N ASP A 194 -16.04 29.88 -14.81
CA ASP A 194 -15.85 30.66 -13.59
C ASP A 194 -17.08 30.60 -12.66
N THR A 195 -18.29 30.51 -13.23
CA THR A 195 -19.54 30.32 -12.48
C THR A 195 -19.61 28.93 -11.84
N ASN A 196 -19.20 27.88 -12.56
CA ASN A 196 -19.12 26.53 -11.99
C ASN A 196 -18.13 26.48 -10.81
N LYS A 197 -16.97 27.14 -10.95
CA LYS A 197 -15.99 27.26 -9.87
C LYS A 197 -16.55 28.06 -8.69
N GLU A 198 -17.24 29.17 -8.91
CA GLU A 198 -17.87 29.95 -7.85
C GLU A 198 -18.94 29.15 -7.08
N ASN A 199 -19.74 28.34 -7.79
CA ASN A 199 -20.71 27.43 -7.18
C ASN A 199 -20.01 26.37 -6.32
N LEU A 200 -19.02 25.66 -6.87
CA LEU A 200 -18.24 24.66 -6.14
C LEU A 200 -17.63 25.23 -4.84
N ARG A 201 -17.09 26.47 -4.87
CA ARG A 201 -16.55 27.12 -3.66
C ARG A 201 -17.62 27.42 -2.61
N LYS A 202 -18.85 27.78 -3.01
CA LYS A 202 -19.99 27.95 -2.10
C LYS A 202 -20.40 26.60 -1.50
N THR A 203 -20.60 25.58 -2.32
CA THR A 203 -20.98 24.22 -1.91
C THR A 203 -19.96 23.62 -0.93
N ILE A 204 -18.66 23.83 -1.16
CA ILE A 204 -17.60 23.46 -0.22
C ILE A 204 -17.73 24.24 1.11
N GLY A 205 -17.96 25.55 1.08
CA GLY A 205 -18.09 26.37 2.29
C GLY A 205 -19.34 26.05 3.12
N GLU A 206 -20.45 25.68 2.48
CA GLU A 206 -21.67 25.24 3.15
C GLU A 206 -21.51 23.83 3.74
N LEU A 207 -20.90 22.89 3.01
CA LEU A 207 -20.55 21.57 3.53
C LEU A 207 -19.54 21.64 4.68
N ASP A 208 -18.50 22.48 4.59
CA ASP A 208 -17.52 22.72 5.65
C ASP A 208 -18.21 23.12 6.95
N LYS A 209 -19.11 24.11 6.89
CA LYS A 209 -19.89 24.54 8.06
C LYS A 209 -20.76 23.41 8.61
N ILE A 210 -21.52 22.73 7.74
CA ILE A 210 -22.48 21.71 8.16
C ILE A 210 -21.78 20.48 8.75
N LEU A 211 -20.62 20.09 8.23
CA LEU A 211 -19.83 18.98 8.75
C LEU A 211 -19.11 19.34 10.05
N ASP A 212 -18.68 20.59 10.22
CA ASP A 212 -18.11 21.07 11.49
C ASP A 212 -19.14 21.07 12.64
N GLU A 213 -20.39 21.43 12.32
CA GLU A 213 -21.53 21.33 13.25
C GLU A 213 -21.96 19.86 13.50
N ARG A 214 -21.87 18.97 12.50
CA ARG A 214 -22.38 17.58 12.60
C ARG A 214 -21.38 16.54 13.08
N VAL A 215 -20.09 16.58 12.76
CA VAL A 215 -19.13 15.55 13.23
C VAL A 215 -19.23 15.30 14.75
N PRO A 216 -19.38 16.34 15.62
CA PRO A 216 -19.60 16.14 17.05
C PRO A 216 -20.88 15.37 17.42
N THR A 217 -21.98 15.43 16.67
CA THR A 217 -23.24 14.73 17.03
C THR A 217 -23.10 13.21 16.90
N PHE A 218 -22.22 12.75 16.00
CA PHE A 218 -21.87 11.34 15.85
C PHE A 218 -21.04 10.78 17.02
N ALA A 219 -20.53 11.62 17.93
CA ALA A 219 -20.07 11.20 19.24
C ALA A 219 -21.23 11.32 20.24
N VAL A 220 -22.20 10.39 20.15
CA VAL A 220 -23.45 10.46 20.93
C VAL A 220 -23.17 10.56 22.43
N GLN A 221 -23.66 11.62 23.06
CA GLN A 221 -23.35 11.96 24.46
C GLN A 221 -23.67 10.81 25.43
N GLY A 222 -22.68 10.38 26.21
CA GLY A 222 -22.75 9.24 27.14
C GLY A 222 -22.61 7.85 26.49
N PHE A 223 -22.48 7.80 25.16
CA PHE A 223 -22.31 6.60 24.33
C PHE A 223 -21.13 6.75 23.36
N GLU A 224 -20.22 7.69 23.60
CA GLU A 224 -19.16 8.08 22.66
C GLU A 224 -18.25 6.89 22.31
N ALA A 225 -18.02 6.02 23.28
CA ALA A 225 -17.24 4.78 23.15
C ALA A 225 -17.81 3.80 22.12
N VAL A 226 -19.13 3.55 22.09
CA VAL A 226 -19.76 2.72 21.04
C VAL A 226 -19.99 3.48 19.73
N SER A 227 -19.94 4.81 19.77
CA SER A 227 -20.23 5.68 18.62
C SER A 227 -19.02 5.93 17.73
N ILE A 228 -17.81 5.54 18.15
CA ILE A 228 -16.54 5.73 17.41
C ILE A 228 -16.65 5.37 15.92
N PRO A 229 -17.22 4.23 15.48
CA PRO A 229 -17.25 3.90 14.06
C PRO A 229 -18.08 4.86 13.21
N TYR A 230 -19.18 5.39 13.76
CA TYR A 230 -20.04 6.38 13.10
C TYR A 230 -19.33 7.74 13.03
N TYR A 231 -18.75 8.18 14.14
CA TYR A 231 -17.96 9.40 14.24
C TYR A 231 -16.81 9.42 13.22
N VAL A 232 -16.09 8.30 13.11
CA VAL A 232 -14.97 8.14 12.17
C VAL A 232 -15.38 8.28 10.71
N GLN A 233 -16.57 7.80 10.30
CA GLN A 233 -16.98 7.95 8.90
C GLN A 233 -17.28 9.41 8.52
N ILE A 234 -17.86 10.21 9.41
CA ILE A 234 -18.16 11.63 9.09
C ILE A 234 -16.95 12.53 9.32
N ALA A 235 -16.05 12.15 10.24
CA ALA A 235 -14.70 12.71 10.29
C ALA A 235 -13.94 12.45 8.97
N ASN A 236 -13.96 11.24 8.40
CA ASN A 236 -13.34 10.94 7.09
C ASN A 236 -13.85 11.90 6.00
N VAL A 237 -15.17 12.06 5.88
CA VAL A 237 -15.83 12.96 4.91
C VAL A 237 -15.34 14.40 5.04
N HIS A 238 -15.36 14.95 6.26
CA HIS A 238 -14.97 16.34 6.51
C HIS A 238 -13.46 16.56 6.24
N LEU A 239 -12.61 15.62 6.64
CA LEU A 239 -11.17 15.69 6.38
C LEU A 239 -10.84 15.55 4.89
N PHE A 240 -11.59 14.75 4.13
CA PHE A 240 -11.44 14.68 2.66
C PHE A 240 -11.96 15.94 1.96
N LEU A 241 -13.08 16.53 2.36
CA LEU A 241 -13.57 17.81 1.83
C LEU A 241 -12.52 18.92 1.99
N LEU A 242 -11.96 19.02 3.19
CA LEU A 242 -10.91 19.98 3.52
C LEU A 242 -9.61 19.70 2.75
N LYS A 243 -9.23 18.43 2.55
CA LYS A 243 -8.09 18.05 1.71
C LYS A 243 -8.31 18.44 0.25
N ASP A 244 -9.51 18.22 -0.28
CA ASP A 244 -9.90 18.59 -1.64
C ASP A 244 -9.80 20.10 -1.85
N ALA A 245 -10.41 20.90 -0.96
CA ALA A 245 -10.38 22.37 -1.03
C ALA A 245 -8.95 22.96 -1.01
N VAL A 246 -8.01 22.34 -0.29
CA VAL A 246 -6.60 22.78 -0.25
C VAL A 246 -5.80 22.27 -1.45
N THR A 247 -6.02 21.02 -1.88
CA THR A 247 -5.20 20.39 -2.93
C THR A 247 -5.56 20.92 -4.32
N HIS A 248 -6.84 21.21 -4.56
CA HIS A 248 -7.36 21.74 -5.83
C HIS A 248 -7.63 23.25 -5.76
N ALA A 249 -7.02 23.96 -4.79
CA ALA A 249 -7.30 25.37 -4.52
C ALA A 249 -7.18 26.26 -5.77
N GLU A 250 -6.05 26.15 -6.47
CA GLU A 250 -5.74 26.92 -7.69
C GLU A 250 -6.66 26.51 -8.86
N GLU A 251 -6.91 25.21 -9.03
CA GLU A 251 -7.78 24.67 -10.08
C GLU A 251 -9.23 25.14 -9.93
N TRP A 252 -9.75 25.13 -8.69
CA TRP A 252 -11.12 25.52 -8.36
C TRP A 252 -11.26 27.02 -8.03
N GLY A 253 -10.18 27.80 -8.17
CA GLY A 253 -10.19 29.26 -8.10
C GLY A 253 -10.38 29.83 -6.69
N PHE A 254 -9.91 29.14 -5.66
CA PHE A 254 -9.72 29.71 -4.32
C PHE A 254 -8.49 30.64 -4.30
N THR A 255 -8.50 31.61 -3.40
CA THR A 255 -7.34 32.45 -3.09
C THR A 255 -6.33 31.73 -2.18
N GLU A 256 -5.07 32.18 -2.15
CA GLU A 256 -4.06 31.64 -1.22
C GLU A 256 -4.43 31.84 0.26
N ASP A 257 -5.20 32.90 0.59
CA ASP A 257 -5.74 33.13 1.94
C ASP A 257 -6.79 32.06 2.30
N GLU A 258 -7.70 31.72 1.38
CA GLU A 258 -8.68 30.65 1.58
C GLU A 258 -8.03 29.27 1.67
N LYS A 259 -7.05 28.99 0.80
CA LYS A 259 -6.21 27.78 0.83
C LYS A 259 -5.47 27.63 2.17
N THR A 260 -4.89 28.72 2.67
CA THR A 260 -4.21 28.77 3.98
C THR A 260 -5.20 28.56 5.13
N LYS A 261 -6.39 29.16 5.05
CA LYS A 261 -7.48 28.96 6.02
C LYS A 261 -7.95 27.50 6.06
N TYR A 262 -8.21 26.88 4.90
CA TYR A 262 -8.64 25.48 4.84
C TYR A 262 -7.53 24.51 5.28
N LEU A 263 -6.26 24.77 4.96
CA LEU A 263 -5.12 23.99 5.46
C LEU A 263 -5.02 24.07 6.99
N SER A 264 -5.17 25.27 7.55
CA SER A 264 -5.16 25.50 9.00
C SER A 264 -6.31 24.75 9.70
N LYS A 265 -7.52 24.78 9.11
CA LYS A 265 -8.69 24.05 9.61
C LYS A 265 -8.50 22.53 9.49
N LEU A 266 -7.96 22.05 8.36
CA LEU A 266 -7.65 20.64 8.14
C LEU A 266 -6.71 20.08 9.21
N GLN A 267 -5.59 20.76 9.46
CA GLN A 267 -4.65 20.35 10.51
C GLN A 267 -5.31 20.34 11.89
N GLN A 268 -6.04 21.41 12.26
CA GLN A 268 -6.80 21.47 13.50
C GLN A 268 -7.79 20.29 13.63
N LYS A 269 -8.53 19.95 12.57
CA LYS A 269 -9.54 18.89 12.60
C LYS A 269 -8.93 17.48 12.60
N ILE A 270 -7.80 17.26 11.90
CA ILE A 270 -7.00 16.02 12.05
C ILE A 270 -6.61 15.81 13.52
N LYS A 271 -6.09 16.85 14.18
CA LYS A 271 -5.69 16.84 15.59
C LYS A 271 -6.88 16.63 16.53
N GLU A 272 -7.95 17.39 16.35
CA GLU A 272 -9.19 17.32 17.14
C GLU A 272 -9.81 15.92 17.07
N TYR A 273 -10.07 15.43 15.86
CA TYR A 273 -10.78 14.17 15.65
C TYR A 273 -9.94 12.97 16.10
N SER A 274 -8.63 12.97 15.84
CA SER A 274 -7.72 11.91 16.36
C SER A 274 -7.74 11.85 17.89
N ASN A 275 -7.67 13.01 18.54
CA ASN A 275 -7.62 13.10 20.01
C ASN A 275 -8.97 12.75 20.66
N ASN A 276 -10.09 13.05 20.00
CA ASN A 276 -11.43 12.62 20.41
C ASN A 276 -11.54 11.08 20.31
N VAL A 277 -11.19 10.48 19.17
CA VAL A 277 -11.20 9.01 18.97
C VAL A 277 -10.35 8.30 20.03
N TYR A 278 -9.13 8.77 20.30
CA TYR A 278 -8.28 8.21 21.36
C TYR A 278 -8.94 8.26 22.74
N THR A 279 -9.62 9.38 23.06
CA THR A 279 -10.28 9.59 24.35
C THR A 279 -11.52 8.71 24.51
N TYR A 280 -12.37 8.62 23.48
CA TYR A 280 -13.54 7.74 23.48
C TYR A 280 -13.13 6.26 23.53
N PHE A 281 -12.08 5.88 22.80
CA PHE A 281 -11.54 4.52 22.80
C PHE A 281 -11.06 4.11 24.20
N THR A 282 -10.19 4.91 24.81
CA THR A 282 -9.64 4.61 26.14
C THR A 282 -10.71 4.62 27.24
N ASN A 283 -11.67 5.56 27.19
CA ASN A 283 -12.83 5.55 28.09
C ASN A 283 -13.66 4.27 27.96
N GLY A 284 -13.88 3.76 26.73
CA GLY A 284 -14.61 2.52 26.49
C GLY A 284 -13.87 1.26 26.93
N VAL A 285 -12.54 1.22 26.82
CA VAL A 285 -11.72 0.13 27.42
C VAL A 285 -11.91 0.10 28.94
N GLU A 286 -11.89 1.25 29.61
CA GLU A 286 -12.13 1.34 31.05
C GLU A 286 -13.59 1.08 31.45
N ALA A 287 -14.56 1.34 30.55
CA ALA A 287 -15.96 0.92 30.74
C ALA A 287 -16.10 -0.60 30.67
N ALA A 288 -15.50 -1.25 29.66
CA ALA A 288 -15.51 -2.70 29.48
C ALA A 288 -14.91 -3.43 30.70
N LYS A 289 -13.77 -2.94 31.22
CA LYS A 289 -13.12 -3.48 32.43
C LYS A 289 -14.04 -3.44 33.65
N LYS A 290 -14.80 -2.35 33.84
CA LYS A 290 -15.71 -2.17 34.98
C LYS A 290 -16.97 -3.03 34.86
N GLN A 291 -17.54 -3.11 33.66
CA GLN A 291 -18.77 -3.87 33.38
C GLN A 291 -18.58 -5.38 33.44
N ALA A 292 -17.37 -5.88 33.16
CA ALA A 292 -17.04 -7.29 33.29
C ALA A 292 -17.23 -7.83 34.74
N GLY A 293 -17.21 -6.96 35.76
CA GLY A 293 -17.52 -7.31 37.15
C GLY A 293 -16.41 -8.14 37.82
N ASN A 294 -16.76 -9.34 38.30
CA ASN A 294 -15.81 -10.33 38.80
C ASN A 294 -16.01 -11.68 38.08
N PRO A 295 -15.61 -11.78 36.79
CA PRO A 295 -15.88 -12.94 35.95
C PRO A 295 -14.70 -13.93 35.97
N THR A 296 -14.73 -14.96 35.13
CA THR A 296 -13.52 -15.72 34.80
C THR A 296 -12.54 -14.83 34.03
N ASN A 297 -11.23 -15.11 34.13
CA ASN A 297 -10.20 -14.39 33.37
C ASN A 297 -10.47 -14.43 31.85
N GLU A 298 -11.00 -15.57 31.35
CA GLU A 298 -11.46 -15.74 29.97
C GLU A 298 -12.58 -14.76 29.59
N ALA A 299 -13.64 -14.65 30.40
CA ALA A 299 -14.74 -13.73 30.12
C ALA A 299 -14.35 -12.26 30.27
N LEU A 300 -13.44 -11.91 31.21
CA LEU A 300 -12.83 -10.57 31.28
C LEU A 300 -12.03 -10.26 30.00
N TRP A 301 -11.24 -11.22 29.52
CA TRP A 301 -10.52 -11.08 28.25
C TRP A 301 -11.50 -10.86 27.09
N ASN A 302 -12.47 -11.75 26.91
CA ASN A 302 -13.40 -11.71 25.77
C ASN A 302 -14.20 -10.40 25.72
N LYS A 303 -14.69 -9.88 26.87
CA LYS A 303 -15.40 -8.58 26.93
C LYS A 303 -14.50 -7.41 26.54
N VAL A 304 -13.31 -7.28 27.14
CA VAL A 304 -12.45 -6.10 26.96
C VAL A 304 -11.64 -6.17 25.65
N ASN A 305 -11.05 -7.33 25.31
CA ASN A 305 -10.37 -7.52 24.04
C ASN A 305 -11.36 -7.52 22.86
N GLY A 306 -12.59 -8.00 23.03
CA GLY A 306 -13.65 -7.87 22.03
C GLY A 306 -13.93 -6.40 21.68
N TYR A 307 -13.98 -5.51 22.69
CA TYR A 307 -14.07 -4.07 22.45
C TYR A 307 -12.83 -3.52 21.72
N VAL A 308 -11.61 -3.88 22.16
CA VAL A 308 -10.35 -3.42 21.54
C VAL A 308 -10.23 -3.85 20.08
N ARG A 309 -10.43 -5.14 19.78
CA ARG A 309 -10.41 -5.72 18.42
C ARG A 309 -11.36 -4.98 17.48
N THR A 310 -12.58 -4.73 17.95
CA THR A 310 -13.63 -4.09 17.17
C THR A 310 -13.31 -2.62 16.92
N MET A 311 -13.06 -1.81 17.96
CA MET A 311 -12.78 -0.38 17.78
C MET A 311 -11.45 -0.10 17.06
N THR A 312 -10.48 -1.01 17.13
CA THR A 312 -9.28 -0.94 16.26
C THR A 312 -9.68 -1.03 14.79
N SER A 313 -10.44 -2.07 14.42
CA SER A 313 -10.78 -2.37 13.02
C SER A 313 -11.76 -1.36 12.40
N TYR A 314 -12.72 -0.85 13.18
CA TYR A 314 -13.78 0.05 12.70
C TYR A 314 -13.56 1.54 13.03
N GLY A 315 -12.44 1.88 13.68
CA GLY A 315 -12.15 3.25 14.13
C GLY A 315 -10.67 3.63 14.07
N LEU A 316 -9.83 3.00 14.89
CA LEU A 316 -8.42 3.39 15.02
C LEU A 316 -7.62 3.20 13.72
N ASP A 317 -7.94 2.16 12.95
CA ASP A 317 -7.34 1.86 11.64
C ASP A 317 -7.54 2.98 10.61
N PHE A 318 -8.62 3.78 10.73
CA PHE A 318 -8.84 5.00 9.95
C PHE A 318 -8.12 6.21 10.57
N ALA A 319 -8.22 6.38 11.90
CA ALA A 319 -7.59 7.50 12.60
C ALA A 319 -6.05 7.52 12.45
N ALA A 320 -5.43 6.34 12.30
CA ALA A 320 -4.01 6.20 11.97
C ALA A 320 -3.64 6.74 10.57
N LEU A 321 -4.60 6.87 9.64
CA LEU A 321 -4.41 7.42 8.30
C LEU A 321 -4.61 8.94 8.24
N TRP A 322 -5.41 9.53 9.13
CA TRP A 322 -5.69 10.98 9.18
C TRP A 322 -4.45 11.90 9.14
N PRO A 323 -3.27 11.57 9.71
CA PRO A 323 -2.05 12.35 9.50
C PRO A 323 -1.68 12.59 8.03
N THR A 324 -2.02 11.66 7.12
CA THR A 324 -1.71 11.74 5.68
C THR A 324 -2.67 12.63 4.88
N PHE A 325 -3.69 13.18 5.54
CA PHE A 325 -4.66 14.05 4.88
C PHE A 325 -4.08 15.45 4.66
N ASP A 326 -3.19 15.92 5.53
CA ASP A 326 -2.45 17.18 5.39
C ASP A 326 -1.59 17.22 4.10
N PRO A 327 -1.99 17.99 3.07
CA PRO A 327 -1.24 18.04 1.81
C PRO A 327 0.08 18.81 1.93
N SER A 328 0.28 19.64 2.97
CA SER A 328 1.60 20.29 3.20
C SER A 328 2.68 19.27 3.60
N ARG A 329 2.27 18.11 4.11
CA ARG A 329 3.14 16.99 4.48
C ARG A 329 3.04 15.78 3.55
N TYR A 330 1.92 15.60 2.85
CA TYR A 330 1.66 14.42 2.00
C TYR A 330 1.01 14.86 0.66
N ASN A 331 1.87 15.38 -0.25
CA ASN A 331 1.53 15.92 -1.57
C ASN A 331 1.86 14.96 -2.74
N GLN A 332 2.00 13.67 -2.45
CA GLN A 332 2.33 12.59 -3.40
C GLN A 332 1.81 11.26 -2.83
N PRO A 333 1.88 10.13 -3.55
CA PRO A 333 1.20 8.90 -3.13
C PRO A 333 1.73 8.47 -1.76
N THR A 334 0.90 7.96 -0.86
CA THR A 334 1.38 7.58 0.48
C THR A 334 1.02 6.13 0.82
N ASN A 335 2.03 5.34 1.15
CA ASN A 335 1.94 3.94 1.53
C ASN A 335 2.43 3.76 2.97
N LEU A 336 1.52 3.95 3.94
CA LEU A 336 1.78 3.60 5.34
C LEU A 336 1.51 2.11 5.57
N GLN A 337 2.47 1.38 6.11
CA GLN A 337 2.27 -0.01 6.55
C GLN A 337 1.69 -0.01 7.97
N GLN A 338 0.65 -0.82 8.23
CA GLN A 338 0.00 -0.94 9.54
C GLN A 338 0.24 -2.32 10.16
N THR A 339 1.22 -2.45 11.05
CA THR A 339 1.63 -3.71 11.70
C THR A 339 0.81 -4.13 12.93
N ARG A 340 -0.22 -3.37 13.33
CA ARG A 340 -0.98 -3.66 14.57
C ARG A 340 -1.59 -5.07 14.61
N GLU A 341 -1.46 -5.73 15.75
CA GLU A 341 -2.15 -7.00 16.03
C GLU A 341 -3.47 -6.75 16.78
N VAL A 342 -4.55 -7.39 16.32
CA VAL A 342 -5.80 -7.55 17.09
C VAL A 342 -5.97 -9.02 17.47
N TYR A 343 -6.39 -9.31 18.68
CA TYR A 343 -6.43 -10.70 19.18
C TYR A 343 -7.82 -11.32 19.12
N SER A 344 -7.91 -12.62 18.94
CA SER A 344 -9.12 -13.41 19.13
C SER A 344 -9.60 -13.38 20.58
N ASP A 345 -10.81 -13.90 20.78
CA ASP A 345 -11.26 -14.35 22.09
C ASP A 345 -10.38 -15.52 22.56
N MET A 346 -10.38 -15.79 23.87
CA MET A 346 -9.47 -16.76 24.49
C MET A 346 -9.84 -18.18 24.08
N MET A 347 -8.89 -18.89 23.48
CA MET A 347 -8.98 -20.32 23.19
C MET A 347 -8.48 -21.09 24.42
N GLY A 348 -9.35 -21.91 24.98
CA GLY A 348 -9.14 -22.65 26.22
C GLY A 348 -9.49 -21.89 27.50
N GLN A 349 -9.80 -22.65 28.55
CA GLN A 349 -10.09 -22.10 29.87
C GLN A 349 -8.79 -21.84 30.64
N MET A 350 -8.66 -20.65 31.22
CA MET A 350 -7.56 -20.34 32.14
C MET A 350 -7.78 -21.06 33.48
N ILE A 351 -7.33 -22.32 33.58
CA ILE A 351 -7.33 -23.12 34.82
C ILE A 351 -6.20 -22.61 35.75
N LEU A 352 -6.27 -21.34 36.14
CA LEU A 352 -5.35 -20.64 37.02
C LEU A 352 -5.91 -20.57 38.45
N SER A 353 -5.02 -20.58 39.44
CA SER A 353 -5.37 -20.53 40.86
C SER A 353 -5.74 -19.12 41.37
N LYS A 354 -5.68 -18.08 40.51
CA LYS A 354 -5.95 -16.67 40.86
C LYS A 354 -6.57 -15.90 39.69
N SER A 355 -7.42 -14.92 40.03
CA SER A 355 -7.93 -13.92 39.09
C SER A 355 -6.82 -12.95 38.66
N GLU A 356 -6.86 -12.49 37.41
CA GLU A 356 -5.89 -11.53 36.84
C GLU A 356 -6.58 -10.33 36.18
N SER A 357 -5.92 -9.17 36.23
CA SER A 357 -6.43 -7.97 35.54
C SER A 357 -6.24 -8.08 34.03
N TYR A 358 -7.10 -7.39 33.26
CA TYR A 358 -6.98 -7.33 31.81
C TYR A 358 -5.59 -6.86 31.35
N ASP A 359 -5.04 -5.81 31.97
CA ASP A 359 -3.74 -5.27 31.59
C ASP A 359 -2.60 -6.25 31.93
N THR A 360 -2.75 -7.09 32.97
CA THR A 360 -1.84 -8.21 33.27
C THR A 360 -1.88 -9.27 32.18
N MET A 361 -3.09 -9.71 31.79
CA MET A 361 -3.26 -10.72 30.74
C MET A 361 -2.76 -10.24 29.38
N LEU A 362 -3.06 -9.00 29.02
CA LEU A 362 -2.58 -8.34 27.80
C LEU A 362 -1.06 -8.21 27.80
N SER A 363 -0.46 -7.84 28.93
CA SER A 363 1.01 -7.74 29.08
C SER A 363 1.70 -9.09 28.91
N LYS A 364 1.11 -10.18 29.43
CA LYS A 364 1.61 -11.55 29.21
C LYS A 364 1.52 -11.94 27.73
N ILE A 365 0.34 -11.77 27.12
CA ILE A 365 0.06 -12.18 25.73
C ILE A 365 0.95 -11.42 24.73
N PHE A 366 1.09 -10.11 24.91
CA PHE A 366 1.95 -9.25 24.08
C PHE A 366 3.42 -9.70 24.10
N ASN A 367 3.94 -10.04 25.29
CA ASN A 367 5.32 -10.49 25.51
C ASN A 367 5.48 -12.02 25.49
N SER A 368 4.48 -12.77 25.02
CA SER A 368 4.58 -14.22 24.87
C SER A 368 5.28 -14.54 23.55
N GLY A 369 6.45 -15.18 23.60
CA GLY A 369 7.32 -15.30 22.43
C GLY A 369 7.92 -13.95 22.03
N TYR A 370 8.10 -13.70 20.75
CA TYR A 370 8.66 -12.43 20.26
C TYR A 370 7.72 -11.22 20.50
N THR A 371 8.22 -10.16 21.14
CA THR A 371 7.48 -8.89 21.31
C THR A 371 7.63 -8.02 20.05
N GLY A 372 6.51 -7.46 19.56
CA GLY A 372 6.44 -6.72 18.28
C GLY A 372 6.17 -7.64 17.07
N TYR A 373 6.01 -7.05 15.89
CA TYR A 373 5.78 -7.72 14.61
C TYR A 373 6.75 -8.90 14.42
N PRO A 374 6.29 -10.11 14.04
CA PRO A 374 7.14 -11.29 13.95
C PRO A 374 7.74 -11.55 12.56
N GLY A 375 7.31 -10.85 11.51
CA GLY A 375 7.55 -11.25 10.12
C GLY A 375 6.40 -12.10 9.53
N GLU A 376 6.63 -12.75 8.39
CA GLU A 376 5.59 -13.59 7.76
C GLU A 376 5.53 -14.98 8.43
N LEU A 377 4.33 -15.43 8.81
CA LEU A 377 4.11 -16.78 9.35
C LEU A 377 4.29 -17.84 8.26
N LYS A 378 5.27 -18.73 8.44
CA LYS A 378 5.67 -19.77 7.48
C LYS A 378 5.22 -21.17 7.88
N GLN A 379 5.10 -21.43 9.18
CA GLN A 379 4.78 -22.76 9.70
C GLN A 379 4.15 -22.65 11.09
N ILE A 380 3.13 -23.48 11.34
CA ILE A 380 2.71 -23.84 12.70
C ILE A 380 2.96 -25.35 12.88
N THR A 381 3.34 -25.77 14.07
CA THR A 381 3.47 -27.17 14.44
C THR A 381 2.88 -27.36 15.82
N VAL A 382 1.90 -28.27 15.91
CA VAL A 382 1.17 -28.57 17.16
C VAL A 382 1.53 -29.98 17.59
N SER A 383 2.03 -30.11 18.82
CA SER A 383 2.37 -31.37 19.49
C SER A 383 1.22 -31.71 20.44
N GLN A 384 0.38 -32.71 20.11
CA GLN A 384 -0.82 -33.02 20.90
C GLN A 384 -1.26 -34.50 20.84
N TRP A 385 -2.03 -34.92 21.86
CA TRP A 385 -2.80 -36.18 21.89
C TRP A 385 -4.22 -35.93 22.42
N ASP A 386 -4.44 -36.06 23.73
CA ASP A 386 -5.66 -35.62 24.42
C ASP A 386 -5.65 -34.14 24.78
N ARG A 387 -4.50 -33.45 24.65
CA ARG A 387 -4.28 -32.02 24.92
C ARG A 387 -3.12 -31.47 24.09
N ILE A 388 -3.02 -30.15 23.96
CA ILE A 388 -1.86 -29.44 23.39
C ILE A 388 -0.65 -29.47 24.35
N ASP A 389 0.25 -30.43 24.18
CA ASP A 389 1.53 -30.49 24.90
C ASP A 389 2.55 -29.44 24.39
N GLY A 390 2.45 -29.00 23.13
CA GLY A 390 3.26 -27.92 22.59
C GLY A 390 2.72 -27.21 21.35
N ILE A 391 3.10 -25.94 21.18
CA ILE A 391 2.95 -25.15 19.95
C ILE A 391 4.31 -24.58 19.57
N LYS A 392 4.70 -24.74 18.31
CA LYS A 392 5.88 -24.13 17.69
C LYS A 392 5.47 -23.38 16.43
N GLN A 393 6.06 -22.22 16.21
CA GLN A 393 5.81 -21.39 15.03
C GLN A 393 7.13 -21.02 14.36
N VAL A 394 7.14 -20.90 13.04
CA VAL A 394 8.32 -20.42 12.28
C VAL A 394 7.93 -19.21 11.46
N PHE A 395 8.75 -18.16 11.54
CA PHE A 395 8.52 -16.88 10.87
C PHE A 395 9.67 -16.55 9.91
N ASN A 396 9.37 -15.94 8.77
CA ASN A 396 10.36 -15.29 7.92
C ASN A 396 10.54 -13.83 8.39
N TRP A 397 11.70 -13.53 8.98
CA TRP A 397 12.08 -12.23 9.51
C TRP A 397 13.09 -11.52 8.61
N ASN A 398 12.90 -10.23 8.36
CA ASN A 398 13.88 -9.39 7.65
C ASN A 398 15.01 -8.99 8.61
N GLY A 399 16.06 -9.81 8.72
CA GLY A 399 17.23 -9.56 9.57
C GLY A 399 18.42 -8.96 8.83
N ASP A 400 19.53 -8.73 9.54
CA ASP A 400 20.64 -7.87 9.07
C ASP A 400 21.35 -8.33 7.78
N ASN A 401 21.25 -9.60 7.37
CA ASN A 401 21.74 -10.07 6.06
C ASN A 401 20.65 -10.64 5.14
N GLY A 402 19.35 -10.46 5.44
CA GLY A 402 18.23 -10.94 4.61
C GLY A 402 17.13 -11.65 5.41
N LEU A 403 16.33 -12.45 4.71
CA LEU A 403 15.22 -13.21 5.30
C LEU A 403 15.73 -14.43 6.08
N TYR A 404 15.49 -14.47 7.39
CA TYR A 404 15.82 -15.60 8.26
C TYR A 404 14.58 -16.32 8.75
N SER A 405 14.68 -17.63 8.98
CA SER A 405 13.68 -18.36 9.75
C SER A 405 14.07 -18.43 11.24
N TYR A 406 13.29 -17.80 12.13
CA TYR A 406 13.36 -18.05 13.58
C TYR A 406 12.08 -18.74 14.06
N ASN A 407 12.05 -19.18 15.32
CA ASN A 407 10.88 -19.83 15.91
C ASN A 407 10.53 -19.31 17.31
N ASP A 408 9.24 -19.21 17.58
CA ASP A 408 8.67 -19.17 18.94
C ASP A 408 8.19 -20.59 19.31
N GLN A 409 8.41 -21.02 20.54
CA GLN A 409 7.98 -22.34 21.02
C GLN A 409 7.50 -22.32 22.47
N TRP A 410 6.32 -22.90 22.72
CA TRP A 410 5.77 -23.15 24.05
C TRP A 410 5.48 -24.64 24.21
N GLY A 411 6.15 -25.30 25.15
CA GLY A 411 5.98 -26.75 25.36
C GLY A 411 6.78 -27.59 24.35
N SER A 412 6.44 -28.87 24.26
CA SER A 412 7.11 -29.87 23.42
C SER A 412 6.25 -31.14 23.35
N LEU A 413 6.57 -32.06 22.43
CA LEU A 413 6.12 -33.46 22.51
C LEU A 413 6.34 -34.06 23.91
N LYS A 414 5.39 -34.92 24.34
CA LYS A 414 5.44 -35.73 25.55
C LYS A 414 4.69 -37.05 25.33
N GLY A 415 5.24 -38.16 25.82
CA GLY A 415 4.60 -39.48 25.71
C GLY A 415 4.22 -39.81 24.27
N ASP A 416 3.02 -40.34 24.07
CA ASP A 416 2.48 -40.78 22.78
C ASP A 416 1.94 -39.63 21.90
N ALA A 417 2.23 -38.37 22.23
CA ALA A 417 1.78 -37.21 21.46
C ALA A 417 2.26 -37.24 20.00
N SER A 418 1.40 -36.75 19.11
CA SER A 418 1.69 -36.61 17.69
C SER A 418 2.01 -35.16 17.34
N GLU A 419 3.01 -34.94 16.49
CA GLU A 419 3.23 -33.63 15.88
C GLU A 419 2.55 -33.54 14.51
N THR A 420 1.76 -32.50 14.32
CA THR A 420 1.23 -32.11 13.01
C THR A 420 1.84 -30.77 12.61
N GLN A 421 2.60 -30.77 11.51
CA GLN A 421 3.17 -29.57 10.90
C GLN A 421 2.26 -29.08 9.77
N ILE A 422 1.88 -27.80 9.81
CA ILE A 422 1.14 -27.10 8.76
C ILE A 422 2.03 -25.99 8.21
N ASN A 423 2.25 -26.01 6.89
CA ASN A 423 3.04 -25.02 6.17
C ASN A 423 2.13 -23.91 5.63
N ILE A 424 2.55 -22.66 5.79
CA ILE A 424 1.77 -21.47 5.46
C ILE A 424 2.55 -20.65 4.42
N THR A 425 1.84 -20.04 3.47
CA THR A 425 2.44 -19.27 2.37
C THR A 425 1.69 -17.96 2.16
N PRO A 426 2.35 -16.86 1.70
CA PRO A 426 1.67 -15.59 1.41
C PRO A 426 0.46 -15.72 0.46
N ASN A 427 0.50 -16.66 -0.47
CA ASN A 427 -0.55 -16.87 -1.47
C ASN A 427 -1.68 -17.81 -1.00
N ASN A 428 -1.61 -18.31 0.24
CA ASN A 428 -2.67 -19.03 0.94
C ASN A 428 -2.46 -18.94 2.47
N PRO A 429 -2.64 -17.75 3.07
CA PRO A 429 -2.35 -17.53 4.47
C PRO A 429 -3.31 -18.30 5.38
N ALA A 430 -2.86 -18.64 6.57
CA ALA A 430 -3.74 -19.05 7.65
C ALA A 430 -4.57 -17.84 8.12
N ILE A 431 -5.85 -18.06 8.43
CA ILE A 431 -6.78 -17.04 8.93
C ILE A 431 -7.28 -17.34 10.36
N GLY A 432 -6.92 -18.48 10.94
CA GLY A 432 -7.24 -18.79 12.33
C GLY A 432 -7.33 -20.28 12.63
N THR A 433 -7.97 -20.61 13.77
CA THR A 433 -7.98 -21.96 14.36
C THR A 433 -9.37 -22.36 14.84
N THR A 434 -9.62 -23.66 14.91
CA THR A 434 -10.69 -24.26 15.72
C THR A 434 -10.06 -25.13 16.81
N SER A 435 -10.61 -25.01 18.02
CA SER A 435 -10.20 -25.72 19.23
C SER A 435 -11.41 -26.32 19.94
N HIS A 436 -11.17 -27.35 20.76
CA HIS A 436 -12.17 -27.92 21.65
C HIS A 436 -11.65 -27.91 23.09
N GLN A 437 -12.52 -27.53 24.02
CA GLN A 437 -12.24 -27.43 25.45
C GLN A 437 -13.33 -28.14 26.25
N ASP A 438 -12.94 -29.12 27.06
CA ASP A 438 -13.81 -29.75 28.06
C ASP A 438 -13.43 -29.28 29.48
N ASN A 439 -13.74 -30.04 30.52
CA ASN A 439 -13.38 -29.68 31.90
C ASN A 439 -11.90 -29.96 32.26
N GLN A 440 -11.13 -30.60 31.39
CA GLN A 440 -9.80 -31.14 31.72
C GLN A 440 -8.72 -30.81 30.67
N TYR A 441 -9.05 -30.64 29.40
CA TYR A 441 -8.10 -30.54 28.29
C TYR A 441 -8.52 -29.53 27.22
N LEU A 442 -7.50 -29.02 26.51
CA LEU A 442 -7.60 -28.12 25.36
C LEU A 442 -6.92 -28.80 24.17
N ASN A 443 -7.63 -28.96 23.05
CA ASN A 443 -7.08 -29.42 21.77
C ASN A 443 -7.27 -28.37 20.68
N MET A 444 -6.46 -28.44 19.63
CA MET A 444 -6.69 -27.71 18.39
C MET A 444 -7.08 -28.72 17.31
N SER A 445 -8.29 -28.66 16.78
CA SER A 445 -8.77 -29.62 15.78
C SER A 445 -8.39 -29.21 14.36
N SER A 446 -8.21 -27.92 14.09
CA SER A 446 -7.77 -27.46 12.77
C SER A 446 -7.18 -26.05 12.72
N ILE A 447 -6.39 -25.80 11.67
CA ILE A 447 -6.01 -24.47 11.20
C ILE A 447 -6.76 -24.19 9.88
N THR A 448 -7.34 -23.01 9.75
CA THR A 448 -8.12 -22.63 8.55
C THR A 448 -7.28 -21.75 7.63
N HIS A 449 -7.23 -22.10 6.34
CA HIS A 449 -6.54 -21.33 5.29
C HIS A 449 -7.51 -20.56 4.41
N LYS A 450 -7.13 -19.34 4.01
CA LYS A 450 -8.02 -18.39 3.33
C LYS A 450 -8.60 -18.90 2.00
N LYS A 451 -7.74 -19.33 1.08
CA LYS A 451 -8.08 -19.44 -0.35
C LYS A 451 -9.26 -20.39 -0.65
N ASP A 452 -9.35 -21.46 0.13
CA ASP A 452 -10.35 -22.52 -0.05
C ASP A 452 -11.32 -22.61 1.15
N ASN A 453 -11.19 -21.74 2.17
CA ASN A 453 -11.71 -21.93 3.54
C ASN A 453 -11.40 -23.33 4.12
N LYS A 454 -10.33 -23.97 3.64
CA LYS A 454 -9.96 -25.34 3.99
C LYS A 454 -9.44 -25.37 5.43
N LYS A 455 -10.16 -26.12 6.28
CA LYS A 455 -9.66 -26.59 7.57
C LYS A 455 -8.65 -27.71 7.34
N GLU A 456 -7.38 -27.46 7.62
CA GLU A 456 -6.37 -28.53 7.73
C GLU A 456 -6.50 -29.16 9.11
N ILE A 457 -7.02 -30.39 9.14
CA ILE A 457 -7.34 -31.13 10.36
C ILE A 457 -6.04 -31.60 11.02
N LEU A 458 -5.88 -31.25 12.29
CA LEU A 458 -4.76 -31.66 13.13
C LEU A 458 -5.04 -33.05 13.71
N LYS A 459 -4.00 -33.85 13.95
CA LYS A 459 -4.17 -35.12 14.67
C LYS A 459 -4.44 -34.86 16.15
N THR A 460 -5.48 -35.48 16.67
CA THR A 460 -6.07 -35.28 17.99
C THR A 460 -6.75 -36.58 18.39
N HIS A 461 -6.69 -36.94 19.67
CA HIS A 461 -7.34 -38.12 20.24
C HIS A 461 -8.63 -37.74 21.00
N HIS A 462 -8.87 -36.43 21.23
CA HIS A 462 -9.93 -35.95 22.11
C HIS A 462 -10.58 -34.63 21.65
N ASP A 463 -11.25 -34.65 20.50
CA ASP A 463 -12.14 -33.57 20.06
C ASP A 463 -13.52 -33.72 20.71
N GLN A 464 -13.60 -33.38 22.00
CA GLN A 464 -14.83 -33.36 22.81
C GLN A 464 -14.90 -32.05 23.62
N GLY A 465 -16.09 -31.71 24.11
CA GLY A 465 -16.35 -30.44 24.80
C GLY A 465 -16.80 -29.32 23.86
N ASN A 466 -16.69 -28.08 24.33
CA ASN A 466 -17.17 -26.91 23.60
C ASN A 466 -16.21 -26.55 22.46
N GLU A 467 -16.72 -26.40 21.24
CA GLU A 467 -15.94 -25.82 20.14
C GLU A 467 -15.73 -24.31 20.38
N GLN A 468 -14.50 -23.86 20.22
CA GLN A 468 -14.12 -22.45 20.13
C GLN A 468 -13.41 -22.23 18.80
N THR A 469 -13.89 -21.28 18.01
CA THR A 469 -13.34 -20.96 16.68
C THR A 469 -12.95 -19.48 16.65
N GLY A 470 -11.70 -19.19 16.33
CA GLY A 470 -11.18 -17.85 16.14
C GLY A 470 -10.66 -17.69 14.72
N ILE A 471 -11.35 -16.88 13.90
CA ILE A 471 -11.00 -16.57 12.50
C ILE A 471 -10.87 -15.05 12.32
N ALA A 472 -9.99 -14.62 11.42
CA ALA A 472 -9.76 -13.23 11.02
C ALA A 472 -10.86 -12.68 10.10
N SER A 473 -11.01 -11.35 10.04
CA SER A 473 -11.78 -10.68 8.97
C SER A 473 -11.11 -10.88 7.60
N ALA A 474 -11.86 -10.80 6.49
CA ALA A 474 -11.34 -11.10 5.14
C ALA A 474 -10.14 -10.23 4.67
N ASN A 475 -9.92 -9.06 5.30
CA ASN A 475 -8.78 -8.16 5.08
C ASN A 475 -7.60 -8.39 6.04
N GLN A 476 -7.60 -9.51 6.79
CA GLN A 476 -6.60 -9.84 7.80
C GLN A 476 -6.12 -11.28 7.65
N LYS A 477 -4.92 -11.55 8.16
CA LYS A 477 -4.31 -12.89 8.24
C LYS A 477 -3.84 -13.20 9.66
N LEU A 478 -3.67 -14.48 9.97
CA LEU A 478 -3.05 -14.94 11.20
C LEU A 478 -1.57 -14.53 11.20
N SER A 479 -1.23 -13.54 12.03
CA SER A 479 0.16 -13.17 12.34
C SER A 479 0.83 -14.31 13.09
N ARG A 480 0.18 -14.81 14.15
CA ARG A 480 0.67 -15.86 15.05
C ARG A 480 -0.37 -16.26 16.09
N ILE A 481 -0.14 -17.39 16.73
CA ILE A 481 -0.70 -17.74 18.04
C ILE A 481 0.17 -17.09 19.14
N LYS A 482 -0.46 -16.56 20.19
CA LYS A 482 0.17 -16.11 21.44
C LYS A 482 -0.38 -16.94 22.60
N VAL A 483 0.45 -17.75 23.24
CA VAL A 483 0.05 -18.53 24.43
C VAL A 483 -0.04 -17.58 25.65
N HIS A 484 -1.18 -17.56 26.33
CA HIS A 484 -1.36 -16.76 27.56
C HIS A 484 -0.68 -17.44 28.76
N ASP A 485 -0.92 -18.75 28.93
CA ASP A 485 -0.43 -19.51 30.08
C ASP A 485 -0.04 -20.95 29.73
N LYS A 486 0.90 -21.49 30.52
CA LYS A 486 1.25 -22.91 30.54
C LYS A 486 0.76 -23.52 31.84
N ARG A 487 -0.11 -24.53 31.76
CA ARG A 487 -0.57 -25.31 32.92
C ARG A 487 0.63 -25.85 33.69
N ALA A 488 0.81 -25.40 34.93
CA ALA A 488 1.98 -25.74 35.74
C ALA A 488 2.00 -27.21 36.19
N ASP A 489 0.85 -27.88 36.23
CA ASP A 489 0.68 -29.26 36.67
C ASP A 489 0.99 -30.30 35.57
N LEU A 490 0.56 -30.03 34.33
CA LEU A 490 0.86 -30.89 33.17
C LEU A 490 2.03 -30.37 32.31
N GLY A 491 2.45 -29.12 32.50
CA GLY A 491 3.47 -28.43 31.70
C GLY A 491 3.05 -28.17 30.25
N THR A 492 1.75 -27.98 29.99
CA THR A 492 1.14 -27.89 28.65
C THR A 492 0.58 -26.50 28.34
N VAL A 493 0.12 -26.25 27.11
CA VAL A 493 -0.62 -25.01 26.81
C VAL A 493 -1.95 -25.03 27.56
N GLY A 494 -2.23 -23.98 28.35
CA GLY A 494 -3.47 -23.83 29.12
C GLY A 494 -4.51 -22.93 28.42
N GLY A 495 -4.03 -21.91 27.69
CA GLY A 495 -4.88 -21.05 26.87
C GLY A 495 -4.07 -20.14 25.95
N PHE A 496 -4.65 -19.73 24.83
CA PHE A 496 -3.99 -18.93 23.80
C PHE A 496 -4.96 -18.00 23.05
N VAL A 497 -4.40 -17.05 22.31
CA VAL A 497 -5.15 -16.24 21.33
C VAL A 497 -4.48 -16.27 19.97
N ASN A 498 -5.29 -16.14 18.92
CA ASN A 498 -4.82 -15.84 17.57
C ASN A 498 -4.62 -14.32 17.46
N ALA A 499 -3.47 -13.90 16.96
CA ALA A 499 -3.18 -12.50 16.66
C ALA A 499 -3.33 -12.26 15.14
N TYR A 500 -4.07 -11.22 14.77
CA TYR A 500 -4.39 -10.90 13.38
C TYR A 500 -3.82 -9.54 12.96
N ILE A 501 -3.23 -9.51 11.77
CA ILE A 501 -2.57 -8.36 11.15
C ILE A 501 -3.22 -8.11 9.76
N PRO A 502 -3.18 -6.89 9.19
CA PRO A 502 -3.68 -6.67 7.84
C PRO A 502 -2.95 -7.58 6.83
N GLU A 503 -3.68 -8.08 5.84
CA GLU A 503 -3.19 -9.11 4.91
C GLU A 503 -1.98 -8.63 4.09
N GLU A 504 -1.96 -7.35 3.72
CA GLU A 504 -0.98 -6.67 2.88
C GLU A 504 0.40 -6.44 3.53
N ILE A 505 0.59 -6.87 4.78
CA ILE A 505 1.81 -6.63 5.56
C ILE A 505 2.80 -7.79 5.38
N HIS A 506 4.00 -7.48 4.91
CA HIS A 506 5.07 -8.45 4.64
C HIS A 506 6.40 -8.02 5.31
N PRO A 507 7.33 -8.94 5.61
CA PRO A 507 8.57 -8.64 6.36
C PRO A 507 9.53 -7.70 5.63
N GLU A 508 9.49 -7.67 4.29
CA GLU A 508 10.30 -6.81 3.45
C GLU A 508 10.04 -5.32 3.73
N ASN A 509 11.11 -4.53 3.66
CA ASN A 509 11.07 -3.08 3.81
C ASN A 509 11.63 -2.46 2.52
N TYR A 510 10.74 -1.98 1.65
CA TYR A 510 11.10 -1.30 0.41
C TYR A 510 10.79 0.20 0.47
N VAL A 511 11.44 0.97 -0.39
CA VAL A 511 11.03 2.35 -0.73
C VAL A 511 10.51 2.42 -2.17
N ASP A 512 9.68 3.43 -2.43
CA ASP A 512 9.04 3.69 -3.71
C ASP A 512 9.63 4.96 -4.34
N THR A 513 9.69 5.04 -5.67
CA THR A 513 10.33 6.17 -6.38
C THR A 513 9.44 7.41 -6.47
N GLN A 514 8.14 7.26 -6.25
CA GLN A 514 7.12 8.32 -6.32
C GLN A 514 6.37 8.47 -4.98
N ALA A 515 6.13 7.36 -4.27
CA ALA A 515 5.34 7.34 -3.05
C ALA A 515 6.15 7.59 -1.76
N ILE A 516 5.56 8.32 -0.81
CA ILE A 516 6.00 8.34 0.59
C ILE A 516 5.75 6.95 1.18
N VAL A 517 6.81 6.25 1.60
CA VAL A 517 6.68 4.96 2.29
C VAL A 517 6.91 5.13 3.79
N GLY A 518 5.90 4.78 4.60
CA GLY A 518 5.98 4.80 6.06
C GLY A 518 6.15 3.39 6.61
N ILE A 519 7.26 3.15 7.30
CA ILE A 519 7.68 1.84 7.82
C ILE A 519 7.65 1.88 9.36
N PRO A 520 6.76 1.10 10.02
CA PRO A 520 6.68 1.00 11.47
C PRO A 520 8.00 0.67 12.14
N ALA A 521 8.26 1.27 13.29
CA ALA A 521 9.51 1.15 14.01
C ALA A 521 9.80 -0.28 14.49
N GLU A 522 8.77 -1.09 14.69
CA GLU A 522 8.90 -2.51 15.04
C GLU A 522 9.34 -3.41 13.86
N LYS A 523 9.37 -2.92 12.61
CA LYS A 523 9.93 -3.63 11.44
C LYS A 523 11.45 -3.47 11.30
N TYR A 524 12.18 -3.26 12.39
CA TYR A 524 13.64 -3.21 12.39
C TYR A 524 14.24 -4.56 11.95
N SER A 525 15.45 -4.58 11.40
CA SER A 525 16.22 -5.81 11.18
C SER A 525 16.97 -6.26 12.43
N SER A 526 17.46 -5.29 13.21
CA SER A 526 18.09 -5.51 14.51
C SER A 526 17.84 -4.35 15.47
N ARG A 527 17.97 -4.64 16.77
CA ARG A 527 17.72 -3.71 17.88
C ARG A 527 18.70 -3.97 19.01
N LYS A 528 19.26 -2.89 19.58
CA LYS A 528 20.11 -2.92 20.76
C LYS A 528 19.69 -1.81 21.72
N GLY A 529 19.04 -2.16 22.83
CA GLY A 529 18.63 -1.22 23.88
C GLY A 529 17.11 -0.99 23.97
N PRO A 530 16.45 -0.44 22.91
CA PRO A 530 15.04 -0.08 22.96
C PRO A 530 14.08 -1.23 23.31
N THR A 531 12.94 -0.88 23.90
CA THR A 531 11.79 -1.79 24.07
C THR A 531 10.74 -1.52 22.99
N ILE A 532 9.82 -2.48 22.77
CA ILE A 532 8.63 -2.26 21.95
C ILE A 532 7.44 -2.16 22.91
N VAL A 533 6.57 -1.20 22.67
CA VAL A 533 5.38 -0.93 23.47
C VAL A 533 4.15 -0.88 22.58
N MET A 534 3.04 -1.39 23.11
CA MET A 534 1.75 -1.31 22.43
C MET A 534 1.32 0.14 22.24
N GLU A 535 0.90 0.50 21.03
CA GLU A 535 0.33 1.79 20.69
C GLU A 535 -0.97 1.58 19.89
N TYR A 536 -1.92 2.50 20.03
CA TYR A 536 -3.28 2.32 19.50
C TYR A 536 -3.57 3.25 18.32
N MET A 537 -3.05 4.49 18.35
CA MET A 537 -3.38 5.56 17.38
C MET A 537 -2.45 5.62 16.14
N THR A 538 -1.57 4.64 16.00
CA THR A 538 -0.52 4.63 14.96
C THR A 538 -0.72 3.54 13.90
N GLY A 539 -1.52 2.51 14.20
CA GLY A 539 -1.62 1.30 13.37
C GLY A 539 -0.40 0.38 13.51
N SER A 540 0.42 0.57 14.56
CA SER A 540 1.71 -0.09 14.82
C SER A 540 1.95 -0.23 16.33
N ASN A 541 2.88 -1.09 16.75
CA ASN A 541 3.55 -0.93 18.04
C ASN A 541 4.71 0.06 17.91
N ALA A 542 4.91 0.91 18.92
CA ALA A 542 5.98 1.90 18.94
C ALA A 542 7.26 1.34 19.58
N VAL A 543 8.41 1.91 19.23
CA VAL A 543 9.71 1.60 19.85
C VAL A 543 10.09 2.70 20.83
N VAL A 544 10.35 2.34 22.10
CA VAL A 544 10.80 3.28 23.13
C VAL A 544 12.29 3.11 23.37
N SER A 545 13.02 4.20 23.15
CA SER A 545 14.39 4.37 23.60
C SER A 545 14.46 5.34 24.77
N SER A 546 15.37 5.09 25.72
CA SER A 546 15.57 5.94 26.90
C SER A 546 17.05 6.14 27.27
N ASN A 547 17.99 5.44 26.64
CA ASN A 547 19.43 5.49 26.96
C ASN A 547 20.25 5.99 25.76
N GLN A 548 21.43 6.53 26.02
CA GLN A 548 22.37 6.86 24.95
C GLN A 548 22.95 5.59 24.33
N GLY A 549 22.97 5.52 23.00
CA GLY A 549 23.48 4.36 22.24
C GLY A 549 22.46 3.24 21.99
N ASP A 550 21.26 3.36 22.57
CA ASP A 550 20.06 2.62 22.16
C ASP A 550 19.84 2.82 20.65
N ARG A 551 19.59 1.75 19.90
CA ARG A 551 19.35 1.84 18.45
C ARG A 551 18.47 0.74 17.87
N ILE A 552 17.86 1.05 16.73
CA ILE A 552 17.25 0.11 15.79
C ILE A 552 17.83 0.32 14.39
N SER A 553 18.03 -0.78 13.66
CA SER A 553 18.54 -0.79 12.28
C SER A 553 17.49 -1.37 11.35
N TYR A 554 17.52 -1.01 10.07
CA TYR A 554 16.67 -1.55 9.02
C TYR A 554 17.52 -1.84 7.78
N ASN A 555 17.23 -2.95 7.12
CA ASN A 555 17.61 -3.14 5.72
C ASN A 555 16.46 -2.65 4.83
N ILE A 556 16.73 -1.59 4.07
CA ILE A 556 15.79 -0.95 3.15
C ILE A 556 16.18 -1.27 1.72
N GLU A 557 15.30 -1.97 1.00
CA GLU A 557 15.45 -2.30 -0.42
C GLU A 557 14.98 -1.14 -1.30
N ASN A 558 15.76 -0.78 -2.31
CA ASN A 558 15.51 0.37 -3.18
C ASN A 558 15.86 0.02 -4.63
N LEU A 559 15.04 0.44 -5.59
CA LEU A 559 15.15 0.01 -6.99
C LEU A 559 16.12 0.86 -7.82
N VAL A 560 16.26 2.15 -7.51
CA VAL A 560 17.01 3.12 -8.34
C VAL A 560 17.90 4.04 -7.49
N ASN A 561 18.90 4.70 -8.08
CA ASN A 561 19.70 5.68 -7.33
C ASN A 561 18.92 7.01 -7.18
N GLN A 562 18.30 7.21 -6.03
CA GLN A 562 17.41 8.35 -5.78
C GLN A 562 17.63 8.93 -4.37
N LYS A 563 17.34 10.22 -4.24
CA LYS A 563 17.34 10.90 -2.95
C LYS A 563 15.98 10.82 -2.26
N TYR A 564 16.03 10.71 -0.94
CA TYR A 564 14.88 10.67 -0.06
C TYR A 564 15.08 11.63 1.12
N LYS A 565 14.05 12.39 1.45
CA LYS A 565 13.93 13.06 2.75
C LYS A 565 13.44 12.03 3.76
N ILE A 566 14.25 11.72 4.76
CA ILE A 566 13.81 10.92 5.91
C ILE A 566 12.98 11.82 6.84
N ARG A 567 11.86 11.30 7.34
CA ARG A 567 11.10 11.88 8.47
C ARG A 567 10.88 10.83 9.55
N LEU A 568 10.67 11.28 10.78
CA LEU A 568 10.42 10.43 11.94
C LEU A 568 9.08 10.83 12.58
N ARG A 569 8.14 9.90 12.76
CA ARG A 569 6.95 10.16 13.58
C ARG A 569 7.25 9.73 15.02
N VAL A 570 7.35 10.70 15.92
CA VAL A 570 7.93 10.54 17.25
C VAL A 570 7.12 11.24 18.34
N ALA A 571 7.23 10.74 19.56
CA ALA A 571 6.78 11.42 20.78
C ALA A 571 7.92 11.51 21.82
N THR A 572 8.04 12.65 22.49
CA THR A 572 8.99 12.89 23.59
C THR A 572 8.46 13.98 24.54
N ASN A 573 8.75 13.83 25.82
CA ASN A 573 8.40 14.79 26.89
C ASN A 573 9.54 15.77 27.23
N SER A 574 10.64 15.74 26.47
CA SER A 574 11.74 16.70 26.53
C SER A 574 12.32 16.95 25.14
N GLU A 575 13.22 17.93 25.00
CA GLU A 575 14.10 17.93 23.82
C GLU A 575 14.99 16.69 23.83
N ALA A 576 15.23 16.11 22.65
CA ALA A 576 16.01 14.90 22.44
C ALA A 576 16.83 15.02 21.15
N ASN A 577 17.89 14.22 21.02
CA ASN A 577 18.69 14.13 19.80
C ASN A 577 18.80 12.67 19.39
N VAL A 578 18.65 12.41 18.09
CA VAL A 578 18.86 11.09 17.48
C VAL A 578 19.81 11.20 16.29
N GLY A 579 20.64 10.18 16.10
CA GLY A 579 21.41 9.97 14.89
C GLY A 579 20.60 9.15 13.89
N VAL A 580 20.41 9.69 12.69
CA VAL A 580 19.97 8.96 11.51
C VAL A 580 21.22 8.56 10.73
N VAL A 581 21.58 7.28 10.77
CA VAL A 581 22.75 6.72 10.10
C VAL A 581 22.31 6.04 8.82
N VAL A 582 22.89 6.42 7.68
CA VAL A 582 22.62 5.78 6.38
C VAL A 582 23.92 5.30 5.77
N ASN A 583 24.03 3.99 5.54
CA ASN A 583 25.20 3.32 4.98
C ASN A 583 26.53 3.72 5.67
N GLY A 584 26.48 3.94 6.99
CA GLY A 584 27.61 4.36 7.84
C GLY A 584 27.74 5.87 8.10
N THR A 585 27.07 6.74 7.32
CA THR A 585 27.11 8.19 7.53
C THR A 585 26.01 8.63 8.50
N SER A 586 26.38 9.17 9.67
CA SER A 586 25.45 9.66 10.70
C SER A 586 25.14 11.14 10.54
N GLN A 587 23.86 11.50 10.56
CA GLN A 587 23.36 12.87 10.61
C GLN A 587 22.47 13.05 11.85
N GLN A 588 22.61 14.16 12.58
CA GLN A 588 21.84 14.41 13.80
C GLN A 588 20.49 15.08 13.50
N VAL A 589 19.44 14.61 14.17
CA VAL A 589 18.09 15.21 14.16
C VAL A 589 17.74 15.61 15.60
N ASN A 590 17.47 16.90 15.79
CA ASN A 590 16.93 17.42 17.04
C ASN A 590 15.41 17.26 17.04
N ILE A 591 14.88 16.67 18.11
CA ILE A 591 13.45 16.44 18.32
C ILE A 591 13.03 17.35 19.48
N LYS A 592 12.17 18.33 19.19
CA LYS A 592 11.55 19.18 20.22
C LYS A 592 10.61 18.37 21.11
N ASN A 593 10.36 18.86 22.32
CA ASN A 593 9.37 18.30 23.24
C ASN A 593 7.97 18.30 22.60
N THR A 594 7.48 17.14 22.13
CA THR A 594 6.22 17.04 21.39
C THR A 594 4.99 17.09 22.30
N GLU A 595 5.15 16.88 23.60
CA GLU A 595 4.11 17.11 24.60
C GLU A 595 3.93 18.61 24.89
N ALA A 596 5.01 19.40 24.86
CA ALA A 596 4.94 20.87 24.99
C ALA A 596 4.57 21.58 23.68
N SER A 597 5.13 21.13 22.54
CA SER A 597 4.75 21.60 21.19
C SER A 597 3.37 21.13 20.72
N ALA A 598 2.60 20.48 21.59
CA ALA A 598 1.18 20.15 21.34
C ALA A 598 0.26 21.38 21.22
N THR A 599 0.79 22.60 21.38
CA THR A 599 0.17 23.85 20.92
C THR A 599 -0.07 23.82 19.40
N ASP A 600 0.90 23.32 18.65
CA ASP A 600 0.91 23.34 17.19
C ASP A 600 -0.16 22.38 16.65
N ASN A 601 -0.79 22.69 15.51
CA ASN A 601 -2.01 22.03 15.04
C ASN A 601 -1.84 20.57 14.56
N THR A 602 -0.73 19.90 14.86
CA THR A 602 -0.37 18.57 14.33
C THR A 602 -0.14 17.48 15.41
N GLY A 603 -0.12 17.83 16.70
CA GLY A 603 0.15 16.87 17.79
C GLY A 603 -1.01 15.92 18.09
N ILE A 604 -0.80 14.61 17.88
CA ILE A 604 -1.81 13.55 18.07
C ILE A 604 -1.44 12.67 19.28
N LYS A 605 -2.35 12.56 20.25
CA LYS A 605 -2.18 11.71 21.44
C LYS A 605 -2.17 10.23 21.07
N GLY A 606 -1.32 9.47 21.73
CA GLY A 606 -1.40 8.03 21.86
C GLY A 606 -1.11 7.58 23.30
N LYS A 607 -0.99 6.28 23.50
CA LYS A 607 -0.72 5.63 24.80
C LYS A 607 0.62 6.04 25.41
N ASN A 608 1.61 6.33 24.58
CA ASN A 608 3.01 6.50 25.02
C ASN A 608 3.52 7.97 24.94
N GLY A 609 2.71 8.90 24.43
CA GLY A 609 3.00 10.33 24.32
C GLY A 609 2.18 11.03 23.23
N THR A 610 2.46 12.30 22.96
CA THR A 610 1.89 13.04 21.81
C THR A 610 2.83 12.92 20.60
N TYR A 611 2.37 12.33 19.50
CA TYR A 611 3.15 12.11 18.29
C TYR A 611 3.09 13.29 17.33
N MET A 612 4.24 13.65 16.78
CA MET A 612 4.42 14.63 15.70
C MET A 612 5.34 14.05 14.62
N VAL A 613 5.24 14.54 13.38
CA VAL A 613 6.19 14.22 12.29
C VAL A 613 7.30 15.26 12.31
N ILE A 614 8.55 14.80 12.43
CA ILE A 614 9.76 15.62 12.48
C ILE A 614 10.60 15.33 11.24
N ASP A 615 11.04 16.38 10.56
CA ASP A 615 11.89 16.27 9.37
C ASP A 615 13.33 15.91 9.75
N GLY A 616 13.88 14.93 9.05
CA GLY A 616 15.26 14.45 9.20
C GLY A 616 16.14 14.82 8.01
N PRO A 617 17.24 14.07 7.79
CA PRO A 617 18.19 14.36 6.73
C PRO A 617 17.66 14.02 5.33
N GLU A 618 18.27 14.62 4.32
CA GLU A 618 18.23 14.15 2.94
C GLU A 618 19.35 13.11 2.72
N VAL A 619 19.01 12.01 2.06
CA VAL A 619 19.91 10.87 1.86
C VAL A 619 19.75 10.28 0.46
N ASN A 620 20.86 10.00 -0.23
CA ASN A 620 20.84 9.26 -1.49
C ASN A 620 20.88 7.76 -1.22
N LEU A 621 19.77 7.06 -1.46
CA LEU A 621 19.72 5.60 -1.41
C LEU A 621 20.20 5.02 -2.75
N LYS A 622 21.03 3.97 -2.68
CA LYS A 622 21.55 3.25 -3.85
C LYS A 622 20.59 2.14 -4.26
N PRO A 623 20.65 1.61 -5.49
CA PRO A 623 19.96 0.37 -5.86
C PRO A 623 20.37 -0.80 -4.96
N GLY A 624 19.44 -1.69 -4.64
CA GLY A 624 19.62 -2.79 -3.69
C GLY A 624 19.40 -2.38 -2.24
N LYS A 625 20.05 -3.10 -1.32
CA LYS A 625 19.86 -2.95 0.13
C LYS A 625 20.72 -1.81 0.69
N ASN A 626 20.08 -0.91 1.43
CA ASN A 626 20.69 0.18 2.18
C ASN A 626 20.46 -0.05 3.67
N ASN A 627 21.50 0.13 4.50
CA ASN A 627 21.33 0.03 5.94
C ASN A 627 21.01 1.41 6.52
N ILE A 628 19.88 1.49 7.24
CA ILE A 628 19.39 2.70 7.91
C ILE A 628 19.34 2.40 9.40
N THR A 629 19.97 3.21 10.25
CA THR A 629 19.93 3.05 11.72
C THR A 629 19.43 4.32 12.38
N ILE A 630 18.50 4.18 13.32
CA ILE A 630 18.05 5.25 14.21
C ILE A 630 18.65 4.98 15.59
N GLU A 631 19.51 5.88 16.06
CA GLU A 631 20.24 5.79 17.32
C GLU A 631 19.91 6.97 18.24
N ASN A 632 19.64 6.72 19.52
CA ASN A 632 19.44 7.76 20.50
C ASN A 632 20.80 8.31 20.98
N THR A 633 21.17 9.48 20.47
CA THR A 633 22.45 10.13 20.79
C THR A 633 22.34 11.07 21.99
N GLY A 634 21.14 11.54 22.33
CA GLY A 634 20.88 12.45 23.46
C GLY A 634 20.57 11.76 24.80
N GLY A 635 20.25 10.46 24.81
CA GLY A 635 19.92 9.72 26.04
C GLY A 635 18.65 10.22 26.75
N LYS A 636 17.65 10.66 25.98
CA LYS A 636 16.32 11.08 26.46
C LYS A 636 15.24 10.14 25.94
N LYS A 637 14.06 10.11 26.59
CA LYS A 637 12.94 9.27 26.15
C LYS A 637 12.52 9.67 24.73
N VAL A 638 12.68 8.78 23.76
CA VAL A 638 12.13 8.93 22.41
C VAL A 638 11.24 7.73 22.13
N VAL A 639 9.98 7.98 21.81
CA VAL A 639 9.04 6.97 21.31
C VAL A 639 8.92 7.17 19.80
N LEU A 640 9.30 6.17 19.02
CA LEU A 640 9.22 6.18 17.56
C LEU A 640 8.04 5.29 17.12
N ASP A 641 7.09 5.88 16.40
CA ASP A 641 6.03 5.14 15.68
C ASP A 641 6.62 4.52 14.41
N ARG A 642 7.20 5.36 13.55
CA ARG A 642 7.68 4.96 12.23
C ARG A 642 8.74 5.90 11.66
N ILE A 643 9.51 5.37 10.72
CA ILE A 643 10.31 6.14 9.77
C ILE A 643 9.52 6.33 8.47
N GLU A 644 9.62 7.51 7.85
CA GLU A 644 9.03 7.79 6.55
C GLU A 644 10.12 8.17 5.55
N PHE A 645 10.06 7.59 4.36
CA PHE A 645 10.91 7.94 3.23
C PHE A 645 10.07 8.71 2.21
N VAL A 646 10.33 10.00 2.08
CA VAL A 646 9.70 10.87 1.08
C VAL A 646 10.67 10.98 -0.10
N PRO A 647 10.41 10.36 -1.26
CA PRO A 647 11.25 10.57 -2.44
C PRO A 647 11.25 12.05 -2.82
N GLU A 648 12.43 12.61 -3.10
CA GLU A 648 12.54 13.95 -3.69
C GLU A 648 11.92 13.92 -5.09
N LYS A 649 11.00 14.86 -5.36
CA LYS A 649 10.32 14.97 -6.66
C LYS A 649 11.31 15.39 -7.73
N GLY A 650 11.63 14.44 -8.61
CA GLY A 650 12.54 14.63 -9.72
C GLY A 650 13.99 14.32 -9.36
N ASN A 651 14.44 13.16 -9.78
CA ASN A 651 15.82 12.99 -10.24
C ASN A 651 15.74 12.44 -11.67
N PRO A 652 15.32 13.25 -12.66
CA PRO A 652 15.10 12.79 -14.03
C PRO A 652 16.40 12.22 -14.58
N GLY A 653 16.34 11.04 -15.20
CA GLY A 653 17.56 10.30 -15.49
C GLY A 653 17.34 8.91 -16.07
N TRP A 654 18.45 8.37 -16.57
CA TRP A 654 18.54 7.04 -17.14
C TRP A 654 18.45 5.95 -16.08
N ALA A 655 17.67 4.91 -16.36
CA ALA A 655 17.63 3.70 -15.58
C ALA A 655 18.98 2.95 -15.65
N ALA A 656 19.16 1.96 -14.76
CA ALA A 656 20.42 1.22 -14.65
C ALA A 656 20.80 0.42 -15.92
N ASP A 657 19.83 0.16 -16.81
CA ASP A 657 20.03 -0.47 -18.12
C ASP A 657 20.49 0.49 -19.23
N LYS A 658 20.41 1.81 -19.00
CA LYS A 658 20.61 2.88 -19.99
C LYS A 658 19.70 2.81 -21.22
N LYS A 659 18.54 2.17 -21.10
CA LYS A 659 17.52 2.03 -22.15
C LYS A 659 16.23 2.77 -21.81
N HIS A 660 15.87 2.81 -20.53
CA HIS A 660 14.71 3.55 -20.03
C HIS A 660 15.15 4.88 -19.40
N TYR A 661 14.30 5.90 -19.49
CA TYR A 661 14.51 7.20 -18.84
C TYR A 661 13.27 7.56 -18.00
N TYR A 662 13.48 8.16 -16.84
CA TYR A 662 12.39 8.68 -15.99
C TYR A 662 12.36 10.21 -16.07
N LYS A 663 11.16 10.76 -16.30
CA LYS A 663 10.91 12.20 -16.36
C LYS A 663 10.94 12.83 -14.95
N GLN A 664 10.89 14.16 -14.89
CA GLN A 664 10.95 14.90 -13.62
C GLN A 664 9.70 14.67 -12.74
N ASP A 665 8.58 14.28 -13.35
CA ASP A 665 7.37 13.79 -12.68
C ASP A 665 7.48 12.34 -12.16
N GLY A 666 8.62 11.67 -12.35
CA GLY A 666 8.88 10.29 -11.94
C GLY A 666 8.30 9.22 -12.86
N SER A 667 7.52 9.59 -13.88
CA SER A 667 6.96 8.63 -14.85
C SER A 667 7.95 8.29 -15.96
N MET A 668 7.82 7.08 -16.51
CA MET A 668 8.70 6.59 -17.58
C MET A 668 8.50 7.39 -18.87
N ALA A 669 9.61 7.68 -19.56
CA ALA A 669 9.62 8.32 -20.85
C ALA A 669 8.92 7.45 -21.91
N THR A 670 8.07 8.07 -22.71
CA THR A 670 7.44 7.49 -23.90
C THR A 670 7.33 8.57 -24.98
N SER A 671 7.18 8.17 -26.24
CA SER A 671 7.25 9.06 -27.41
C SER A 671 8.57 9.85 -27.50
N TRP A 672 8.57 10.94 -28.27
CA TRP A 672 9.68 11.87 -28.40
C TRP A 672 9.96 12.62 -27.09
N GLN A 673 11.23 12.69 -26.68
CA GLN A 673 11.69 13.44 -25.52
C GLN A 673 13.00 14.17 -25.84
N GLN A 674 13.17 15.39 -25.32
CA GLN A 674 14.43 16.12 -25.37
C GLN A 674 15.13 16.05 -24.01
N ILE A 675 16.33 15.50 -23.97
CA ILE A 675 17.13 15.25 -22.76
C ILE A 675 18.54 15.78 -23.01
N ASP A 676 19.05 16.66 -22.15
CA ASP A 676 20.34 17.34 -22.30
C ASP A 676 20.54 17.96 -23.70
N GLY A 677 19.48 18.58 -24.23
CA GLY A 677 19.43 19.20 -25.56
C GLY A 677 19.28 18.21 -26.74
N LYS A 678 19.47 16.91 -26.52
CA LYS A 678 19.41 15.85 -27.53
C LYS A 678 18.02 15.24 -27.63
N TRP A 679 17.62 14.81 -28.82
CA TRP A 679 16.35 14.12 -29.05
C TRP A 679 16.50 12.59 -28.95
N TYR A 680 15.52 11.97 -28.30
CA TYR A 680 15.36 10.54 -28.14
C TYR A 680 13.90 10.17 -28.44
N PHE A 681 13.65 8.92 -28.79
CA PHE A 681 12.30 8.36 -28.90
C PHE A 681 12.20 7.10 -28.05
N PHE A 682 11.15 6.99 -27.23
CA PHE A 682 10.89 5.84 -26.37
C PHE A 682 9.55 5.19 -26.76
N LYS A 683 9.49 3.87 -26.88
CA LYS A 683 8.26 3.17 -27.34
C LYS A 683 7.07 3.42 -26.41
N SER A 684 5.90 3.70 -26.98
CA SER A 684 4.61 3.72 -26.26
C SER A 684 3.75 2.49 -26.56
N GLU A 685 2.67 2.27 -25.81
CA GLU A 685 1.66 1.23 -26.10
C GLU A 685 0.91 1.46 -27.44
N GLN A 686 1.04 2.65 -28.03
CA GLN A 686 0.38 3.04 -29.27
C GLN A 686 1.23 2.74 -30.50
N ASP A 687 2.54 2.51 -30.33
CA ASP A 687 3.50 2.21 -31.39
C ASP A 687 3.50 0.71 -31.69
N LYS A 688 3.06 0.34 -32.90
CA LYS A 688 2.83 -1.06 -33.29
C LYS A 688 3.75 -1.54 -34.41
N ASP A 689 3.85 -0.78 -35.50
CA ASP A 689 4.58 -1.22 -36.68
C ASP A 689 6.07 -0.80 -36.60
N GLY A 690 6.99 -1.77 -36.58
CA GLY A 690 8.43 -1.50 -36.63
C GLY A 690 9.11 -1.23 -35.28
N TYR A 691 8.47 -1.60 -34.17
CA TYR A 691 9.02 -1.52 -32.81
C TYR A 691 8.89 -2.86 -32.05
N ASP A 692 8.72 -3.98 -32.76
CA ASP A 692 8.53 -5.32 -32.16
C ASP A 692 9.73 -5.81 -31.33
N ASP A 693 10.89 -5.19 -31.51
CA ASP A 693 12.15 -5.50 -30.82
C ASP A 693 12.39 -4.71 -29.52
N LEU A 694 11.41 -3.90 -29.08
CA LEU A 694 11.50 -2.99 -27.93
C LEU A 694 10.35 -3.20 -26.93
N GLU A 695 10.64 -3.14 -25.63
CA GLU A 695 9.63 -3.05 -24.56
C GLU A 695 9.05 -1.62 -24.45
N VAL A 696 7.89 -1.46 -23.78
CA VAL A 696 7.25 -0.13 -23.63
C VAL A 696 8.08 0.73 -22.68
N GLY A 697 8.44 1.94 -23.12
CA GLY A 697 9.36 2.85 -22.45
C GLY A 697 10.83 2.67 -22.85
N GLU A 698 11.16 1.70 -23.71
CA GLU A 698 12.53 1.45 -24.15
C GLU A 698 12.92 2.42 -25.29
N MET A 699 14.15 2.94 -25.25
CA MET A 699 14.64 3.87 -26.28
C MET A 699 14.90 3.20 -27.64
N ALA A 700 14.54 3.90 -28.71
CA ALA A 700 14.86 3.51 -30.08
C ALA A 700 16.38 3.59 -30.36
N THR A 701 16.90 2.61 -31.11
CA THR A 701 18.24 2.63 -31.69
C THR A 701 18.21 2.14 -33.13
N GLY A 702 19.16 2.58 -33.95
CA GLY A 702 19.19 2.29 -35.39
C GLY A 702 18.12 3.04 -36.19
N TRP A 703 17.79 2.52 -37.37
CA TRP A 703 16.70 3.05 -38.21
C TRP A 703 15.33 2.75 -37.58
N ARG A 704 14.42 3.74 -37.59
CA ARG A 704 13.02 3.57 -37.19
C ARG A 704 12.02 4.32 -38.08
N LYS A 705 10.96 3.57 -38.39
CA LYS A 705 9.66 3.92 -38.98
C LYS A 705 8.70 4.64 -38.04
N MET A 706 8.49 5.95 -38.05
CA MET A 706 7.46 6.56 -37.18
C MET A 706 6.04 6.35 -37.73
N ASN A 707 5.01 6.33 -36.87
CA ASN A 707 3.59 6.16 -37.25
C ASN A 707 3.08 7.20 -38.27
N ASN A 708 3.76 8.34 -38.39
CA ASN A 708 3.49 9.39 -39.40
C ASN A 708 4.14 9.10 -40.77
N GLY A 709 4.74 7.92 -40.95
CA GLY A 709 5.39 7.47 -42.19
C GLY A 709 6.84 7.93 -42.40
N LYS A 710 7.36 8.83 -41.55
CA LYS A 710 8.73 9.38 -41.67
C LYS A 710 9.77 8.44 -41.05
N SER A 711 10.95 8.35 -41.67
CA SER A 711 12.09 7.57 -41.16
C SER A 711 13.11 8.45 -40.45
N TYR A 712 13.67 7.92 -39.36
CA TYR A 712 14.69 8.57 -38.52
C TYR A 712 15.79 7.55 -38.18
N TYR A 713 16.98 8.04 -37.83
CA TYR A 713 18.06 7.20 -37.30
C TYR A 713 18.49 7.66 -35.91
N PHE A 714 18.58 6.69 -35.00
CA PHE A 714 19.08 6.87 -33.63
C PHE A 714 20.40 6.13 -33.48
N ASN A 715 21.40 6.73 -32.84
CA ASN A 715 22.67 6.05 -32.63
C ASN A 715 22.56 4.97 -31.52
N LYS A 716 23.66 4.25 -31.25
CA LYS A 716 23.73 3.19 -30.23
C LYS A 716 23.35 3.65 -28.80
N ASP A 717 23.45 4.95 -28.54
CA ASP A 717 23.18 5.60 -27.25
C ASP A 717 21.79 6.27 -27.25
N GLY A 718 20.92 5.94 -28.22
CA GLY A 718 19.54 6.42 -28.34
C GLY A 718 19.36 7.81 -28.96
N VAL A 719 20.44 8.49 -29.32
CA VAL A 719 20.40 9.89 -29.78
C VAL A 719 19.98 9.97 -31.26
N MET A 720 18.92 10.71 -31.56
CA MET A 720 18.52 11.03 -32.94
C MET A 720 19.66 11.78 -33.66
N GLN A 721 20.00 11.36 -34.88
CA GLN A 721 21.01 12.01 -35.70
C GLN A 721 20.37 13.04 -36.67
N THR A 722 21.18 14.01 -37.11
CA THR A 722 20.85 15.03 -38.13
C THR A 722 22.06 15.24 -39.04
N GLY A 723 21.86 15.78 -40.25
CA GLY A 723 22.92 15.99 -41.24
C GLY A 723 23.33 14.70 -41.96
N TRP A 724 24.58 14.65 -42.42
CA TRP A 724 25.14 13.49 -43.12
C TRP A 724 25.40 12.30 -42.18
N LEU A 725 25.06 11.10 -42.65
CA LEU A 725 25.18 9.84 -41.93
C LEU A 725 25.68 8.75 -42.87
N ASP A 726 26.87 8.20 -42.62
CA ASP A 726 27.44 7.08 -43.37
C ASP A 726 27.30 5.77 -42.59
N LEU A 727 26.72 4.74 -43.23
CA LEU A 727 26.45 3.41 -42.66
C LEU A 727 26.68 2.34 -43.73
N ASP A 728 27.46 1.31 -43.42
CA ASP A 728 27.69 0.11 -44.27
C ASP A 728 28.05 0.43 -45.75
N GLY A 729 28.85 1.49 -45.96
CA GLY A 729 29.25 1.95 -47.29
C GLY A 729 28.18 2.73 -48.07
N LYS A 730 27.09 3.15 -47.41
CA LYS A 730 26.03 4.00 -47.96
C LYS A 730 25.89 5.29 -47.16
N SER A 731 25.48 6.35 -47.85
CA SER A 731 25.36 7.70 -47.30
C SER A 731 23.92 8.17 -47.30
N TYR A 732 23.49 8.73 -46.18
CA TYR A 732 22.14 9.22 -45.94
C TYR A 732 22.20 10.68 -45.50
N HIS A 733 21.19 11.47 -45.82
CA HIS A 733 21.05 12.83 -45.30
C HIS A 733 19.79 12.94 -44.45
N LEU A 734 19.96 13.28 -43.18
CA LEU A 734 18.89 13.56 -42.24
C LEU A 734 18.70 15.08 -42.15
N GLN A 735 17.47 15.55 -42.22
CA GLN A 735 17.14 16.97 -42.12
C GLN A 735 17.37 17.51 -40.69
N SER A 736 17.27 18.82 -40.50
CA SER A 736 17.46 19.47 -39.19
C SER A 736 16.45 19.03 -38.11
N ASP A 737 15.29 18.49 -38.52
CA ASP A 737 14.30 17.84 -37.66
C ASP A 737 14.46 16.30 -37.58
N GLY A 738 15.56 15.75 -38.11
CA GLY A 738 15.91 14.32 -38.07
C GLY A 738 15.34 13.46 -39.20
N ILE A 739 14.49 14.02 -40.08
CA ILE A 739 13.83 13.23 -41.13
C ILE A 739 14.82 12.78 -42.20
N MET A 740 14.81 11.49 -42.55
CA MET A 740 15.56 10.96 -43.68
C MET A 740 15.08 11.52 -45.01
N LYS A 741 15.99 12.12 -45.77
CA LYS A 741 15.74 12.63 -47.11
C LYS A 741 15.69 11.49 -48.13
N THR A 742 14.69 11.53 -49.00
CA THR A 742 14.56 10.68 -50.21
C THR A 742 14.37 11.57 -51.45
N GLY A 743 14.62 11.02 -52.64
CA GLY A 743 14.49 11.77 -53.90
C GLY A 743 15.55 12.86 -54.05
N CYS A 744 15.18 14.02 -54.62
CA CYS A 744 16.13 15.11 -54.89
C CYS A 744 16.26 16.10 -53.72
N LEU A 745 17.49 16.54 -53.46
CA LEU A 745 17.86 17.66 -52.60
C LEU A 745 18.72 18.64 -53.41
N ASP A 746 18.22 19.86 -53.63
CA ASP A 746 18.99 20.95 -54.19
C ASP A 746 19.90 21.55 -53.10
N GLY A 747 21.12 21.95 -53.47
CA GLY A 747 22.08 22.58 -52.56
C GLY A 747 23.13 23.40 -53.30
N ARG A 748 24.20 23.81 -52.60
CA ARG A 748 25.34 24.53 -53.19
C ARG A 748 26.68 23.98 -52.70
N ILE A 749 27.66 23.96 -53.59
CA ILE A 749 29.08 23.71 -53.29
C ILE A 749 29.90 24.83 -53.95
N GLY A 750 30.64 25.61 -53.16
CA GLY A 750 31.48 26.71 -53.69
C GLY A 750 30.72 27.68 -54.60
N GLY A 751 29.46 28.00 -54.26
CA GLY A 751 28.55 28.85 -55.03
C GLY A 751 27.84 28.19 -56.22
N LYS A 752 28.33 27.04 -56.71
CA LYS A 752 27.71 26.26 -57.80
C LYS A 752 26.46 25.54 -57.28
N LYS A 753 25.42 25.41 -58.12
CA LYS A 753 24.25 24.58 -57.77
C LYS A 753 24.63 23.10 -57.83
N VAL A 754 24.17 22.36 -56.83
CA VAL A 754 24.21 20.89 -56.83
C VAL A 754 22.82 20.31 -56.63
N ILE A 755 22.60 19.09 -57.12
CA ILE A 755 21.41 18.29 -56.87
C ILE A 755 21.89 16.91 -56.43
N LEU A 756 21.64 16.56 -55.18
CA LEU A 756 21.85 15.24 -54.61
C LEU A 756 20.61 14.40 -54.87
N GLN A 757 20.78 13.16 -55.30
CA GLN A 757 19.67 12.23 -55.56
C GLN A 757 19.81 10.99 -54.68
N PHE A 758 18.82 10.78 -53.82
CA PHE A 758 18.69 9.64 -52.91
C PHE A 758 17.64 8.65 -53.43
N ASP A 759 17.83 7.36 -53.16
CA ASP A 759 16.86 6.31 -53.49
C ASP A 759 15.62 6.32 -52.56
N GLU A 760 14.72 5.36 -52.75
CA GLU A 760 13.52 5.18 -51.93
C GLU A 760 13.80 4.80 -50.47
N ASN A 761 15.02 4.30 -50.19
CA ASN A 761 15.52 3.94 -48.87
C ASN A 761 16.40 5.05 -48.26
N GLY A 762 16.55 6.19 -48.94
CA GLY A 762 17.31 7.35 -48.49
C GLY A 762 18.82 7.29 -48.73
N ALA A 763 19.31 6.28 -49.47
CA ALA A 763 20.74 6.16 -49.79
C ALA A 763 21.11 7.04 -50.99
N LEU A 764 22.22 7.78 -50.90
CA LEU A 764 22.73 8.65 -51.96
C LEU A 764 23.19 7.81 -53.17
N ILE A 765 22.59 8.05 -54.34
CA ILE A 765 22.89 7.32 -55.59
C ILE A 765 23.52 8.18 -56.69
N SER A 766 23.39 9.51 -56.64
CA SER A 766 24.18 10.41 -57.51
C SER A 766 24.25 11.84 -57.00
N LEU A 767 25.27 12.56 -57.47
CA LEU A 767 25.42 14.01 -57.37
C LEU A 767 25.37 14.60 -58.78
N LYS A 768 24.69 15.73 -58.95
CA LYS A 768 24.74 16.55 -60.16
C LYS A 768 25.22 17.94 -59.80
N TYR A 769 26.12 18.54 -60.58
CA TYR A 769 26.61 19.91 -60.29
C TYR A 769 26.87 20.73 -61.56
N THR A 770 26.68 22.04 -61.46
CA THR A 770 26.86 22.96 -62.60
C THR A 770 28.34 23.30 -62.86
N MET A 771 28.79 23.08 -64.09
CA MET A 771 30.05 23.61 -64.63
C MET A 771 29.72 24.38 -65.91
N SER A 772 29.64 25.71 -65.82
CA SER A 772 29.19 26.63 -66.89
C SER A 772 27.89 26.19 -67.57
N ASP A 773 26.77 26.62 -66.97
CA ASP A 773 25.38 26.52 -67.46
C ASP A 773 24.81 25.12 -67.76
N ASN A 774 25.62 24.06 -67.65
CA ASN A 774 25.19 22.67 -67.77
C ASN A 774 25.52 21.87 -66.50
N PHE A 775 24.65 20.90 -66.18
CA PHE A 775 24.86 19.94 -65.08
C PHE A 775 25.64 18.71 -65.57
N GLN A 776 26.75 18.41 -64.90
CA GLN A 776 27.41 17.10 -64.96
C GLN A 776 26.78 16.16 -63.94
N THR A 777 26.71 14.85 -64.22
CA THR A 777 26.24 13.82 -63.27
C THR A 777 27.41 12.92 -62.88
N VAL A 778 27.57 12.68 -61.58
CA VAL A 778 28.62 11.83 -61.00
C VAL A 778 27.96 10.74 -60.13
N THR A 779 28.35 9.50 -60.40
CA THR A 779 27.94 8.26 -59.72
C THR A 779 29.16 7.50 -59.17
N ASP A 780 30.29 8.20 -59.04
CA ASP A 780 31.59 7.66 -58.69
C ASP A 780 31.79 7.80 -57.16
N PRO A 781 31.90 6.70 -56.38
CA PRO A 781 31.84 6.74 -54.92
C PRO A 781 32.83 7.69 -54.26
N GLU A 782 34.10 7.71 -54.69
CA GLU A 782 35.13 8.59 -54.11
C GLU A 782 34.76 10.07 -54.31
N LYS A 783 34.24 10.43 -55.49
CA LYS A 783 33.81 11.80 -55.80
C LYS A 783 32.47 12.17 -55.15
N LEU A 784 31.72 11.19 -54.66
CA LEU A 784 30.55 11.39 -53.81
C LEU A 784 30.92 11.61 -52.33
N GLU A 785 32.16 11.36 -51.91
CA GLU A 785 32.64 11.67 -50.54
C GLU A 785 33.01 13.15 -50.40
N ASP A 786 33.91 13.67 -51.27
CA ASP A 786 34.32 15.08 -51.29
C ASP A 786 33.12 16.07 -51.29
N ALA A 787 32.03 15.67 -51.97
CA ALA A 787 30.83 16.49 -52.10
C ALA A 787 29.98 16.58 -50.82
N ARG A 788 30.09 15.64 -49.88
CA ARG A 788 29.34 15.68 -48.60
C ARG A 788 29.87 16.76 -47.68
N PHE A 789 31.21 16.90 -47.62
CA PHE A 789 31.92 17.82 -46.73
C PHE A 789 31.88 19.30 -47.15
N THR A 790 31.20 19.64 -48.24
CA THR A 790 31.13 21.02 -48.77
C THR A 790 29.71 21.50 -49.09
N VAL A 791 28.67 20.74 -48.70
CA VAL A 791 27.28 21.19 -48.66
C VAL A 791 26.87 21.41 -47.20
N ASP A 792 27.12 22.62 -46.70
CA ASP A 792 26.33 23.14 -45.58
C ASP A 792 24.92 23.48 -46.13
N VAL A 793 23.88 22.97 -45.45
CA VAL A 793 22.48 23.17 -45.84
C VAL A 793 21.87 24.26 -44.95
N GLU A 794 21.65 25.44 -45.55
CA GLU A 794 20.77 26.51 -45.00
C GLU A 794 19.28 26.14 -45.14
#